data_AF-A0A5S5CMJ0-F1
#
_entry.id   AF-A0A5S5CMJ0-F1
#
_cell.length_a   1.000
_cell.length_b   1.000
_cell.length_c   1.000
_cell.angle_alpha   90.00
_cell.angle_beta   90.00
_cell.angle_gamma   90.00
#
_symmetry.space_group_name_H-M   'P 1'
#
loop_
_entity.id
_entity.type
_entity.pdbx_description
1 polymer ?
#
loop_
_entity_poly.entity_id
_entity_poly.type
_entity_poly.pdbx_seq_one_letter_code
_entity_poly.pdbx_strand_id
1 'polypeptide(L)'
;MIRIALLPGDGVGEEVLDGPARLLRQLADQGLLEVTGPWPVGARAAAATGDVLPEETVAACDAADAILLGAVGEDPGVPAEVCPRPEVALHRLRERYDLRISVRDIPMEEGRDLTVVRNLIGGSYGTGPGDRTFSEDGGEAADVLRLTPERVAEVVELAVERLRTRSADPATHGRLVSVDKANLYATGRLWRQVATEVAGRHGIPVEHRLVDRAAFELGAGAPVPDVIVTEGLLGDILSDLAAGRAGSPALCGSASIRPGAPARGRCVGLFEPAHGSAPRRAGRNQADPLGGFLALVALLQHFEATRALGDRLRTATHTVLREGPWTYDLAPDGVPPATTSEVADAVFAAFGPDTASAFGSGTAAPAQVVREPDVRVPADRLETWTAEVLESVGVRPGHAREVAHVLGYADLSGIDSHGIARLPAYVTMIGNGAIAADGEPTVHSDGGAVALVEGHGMLGHPVTTVALTEAVERARRFGVGWVNVRGSSHHGASGSYVYDAARQGLVALAATNTGPIVAPTGSARPYFGTNPLALGMPAAGEEPMVFDMATSAVAGGKFEIALRLGKAVPLGWGLTPEGLPTTDPAAVYPGKGSLLPLGSDRERSSHKGYGLALLVELLTAVLAGAPFGPGVGNLTFRSDPKPPETSHLVVVLDPARLGDPARLQAETARLLGELRVLAPVDPGVPVRTPGQRSAAERAARRAHGVPLDTETAGALRELGTRVGRPLDVPAR
;
A
#
# COMPACT_ATOMS: atom_id res chain seq x y z
N MET A 1 -30.78 21.91 -14.05
CA MET A 1 -29.42 21.57 -14.48
C MET A 1 -28.48 22.46 -13.67
N ILE A 2 -27.32 21.98 -13.22
CA ILE A 2 -26.36 22.81 -12.46
C ILE A 2 -25.61 23.67 -13.46
N ARG A 3 -25.51 24.98 -13.22
CA ARG A 3 -24.74 25.90 -14.07
C ARG A 3 -23.39 26.25 -13.45
N ILE A 4 -22.33 26.12 -14.23
CA ILE A 4 -20.95 26.32 -13.78
C ILE A 4 -20.30 27.45 -14.59
N ALA A 5 -19.70 28.41 -13.91
CA ALA A 5 -18.83 29.41 -14.53
C ALA A 5 -17.38 28.92 -14.49
N LEU A 6 -16.75 28.83 -15.66
CA LEU A 6 -15.35 28.43 -15.80
C LEU A 6 -14.46 29.68 -15.88
N LEU A 7 -13.54 29.82 -14.93
CA LEU A 7 -12.58 30.92 -14.84
C LEU A 7 -11.17 30.33 -14.92
N PRO A 8 -10.40 30.53 -16.01
CA PRO A 8 -9.10 29.87 -16.21
C PRO A 8 -8.02 30.22 -15.18
N GLY A 9 -8.07 31.40 -14.57
CA GLY A 9 -6.99 31.90 -13.70
C GLY A 9 -5.77 32.41 -14.46
N ASP A 10 -4.64 32.45 -13.76
CA ASP A 10 -3.35 33.00 -14.17
C ASP A 10 -2.23 31.95 -14.11
N GLY A 11 -1.11 32.20 -14.78
CA GLY A 11 0.07 31.33 -14.73
C GLY A 11 -0.24 29.91 -15.20
N VAL A 12 0.00 28.91 -14.34
CA VAL A 12 -0.35 27.50 -14.62
C VAL A 12 -1.86 27.22 -14.50
N GLY A 13 -2.67 28.16 -14.00
CA GLY A 13 -4.09 27.97 -13.74
C GLY A 13 -4.86 27.45 -14.96
N GLU A 14 -4.63 28.03 -16.13
CA GLU A 14 -5.25 27.60 -17.39
C GLU A 14 -4.79 26.19 -17.79
N GLU A 15 -3.50 25.89 -17.62
CA GLU A 15 -2.89 24.61 -17.98
C GLU A 15 -3.43 23.46 -17.13
N VAL A 16 -3.52 23.63 -15.82
CA VAL A 16 -4.04 22.60 -14.90
C VAL A 16 -5.57 22.44 -15.00
N LEU A 17 -6.28 23.47 -15.47
CA LEU A 17 -7.73 23.40 -15.70
C LEU A 17 -8.13 22.92 -17.09
N ASP A 18 -7.24 22.86 -18.08
CA ASP A 18 -7.61 22.42 -19.43
C ASP A 18 -8.29 21.05 -19.44
N GLY A 19 -7.70 20.06 -18.76
CA GLY A 19 -8.26 18.72 -18.59
C GLY A 19 -9.66 18.72 -17.92
N PRO A 20 -9.78 19.26 -16.69
CA PRO A 20 -11.08 19.40 -16.03
C PRO A 20 -12.13 20.15 -16.86
N ALA A 21 -11.74 21.22 -17.57
CA ALA A 21 -12.63 22.01 -18.42
C ALA A 21 -13.12 21.22 -19.64
N ARG A 22 -12.25 20.44 -20.28
CA ARG A 22 -12.62 19.52 -21.37
C ARG A 22 -13.66 18.50 -20.90
N LEU A 23 -13.50 17.93 -19.71
CA LEU A 23 -14.45 16.95 -19.14
C LEU A 23 -15.78 17.61 -18.82
N LEU A 24 -15.73 18.80 -18.24
CA LEU A 24 -16.91 19.56 -17.90
C LEU A 24 -17.74 19.92 -19.15
N ARG A 25 -17.09 20.34 -20.24
CA ARG A 25 -17.76 20.59 -21.53
C ARG A 25 -18.36 19.31 -22.12
N GLN A 26 -17.66 18.18 -22.04
CA GLN A 26 -18.21 16.89 -22.48
C GLN A 26 -19.48 16.50 -21.70
N LEU A 27 -19.50 16.72 -20.37
CA LEU A 27 -20.70 16.49 -19.55
C LEU A 27 -21.83 17.48 -19.90
N ALA A 28 -21.48 18.70 -20.32
CA ALA A 28 -22.45 19.68 -20.80
C ALA A 28 -23.10 19.29 -22.13
N ASP A 29 -22.30 18.79 -23.08
CA ASP A 29 -22.78 18.29 -24.38
C ASP A 29 -23.73 17.08 -24.21
N GLN A 30 -23.57 16.32 -23.13
CA GLN A 30 -24.48 15.23 -22.73
C GLN A 30 -25.74 15.71 -22.01
N GLY A 31 -25.88 17.02 -21.75
CA GLY A 31 -27.02 17.61 -21.05
C GLY A 31 -27.07 17.29 -19.55
N LEU A 32 -25.94 16.91 -18.94
CA LEU A 32 -25.88 16.61 -17.50
C LEU A 32 -25.72 17.88 -16.65
N LEU A 33 -25.11 18.93 -17.22
CA LEU A 33 -24.83 20.21 -16.59
C LEU A 33 -24.72 21.34 -17.63
N GLU A 34 -24.65 22.60 -17.19
CA GLU A 34 -24.37 23.75 -18.06
C GLU A 34 -23.01 24.36 -17.71
N VAL A 35 -22.22 24.73 -18.71
CA VAL A 35 -20.93 25.43 -18.53
C VAL A 35 -20.96 26.73 -19.30
N THR A 36 -20.48 27.80 -18.67
CA THR A 36 -20.27 29.11 -19.31
C THR A 36 -18.81 29.53 -19.15
N GLY A 37 -18.32 30.34 -20.11
CA GLY A 37 -16.94 30.82 -20.14
C GLY A 37 -16.11 30.18 -21.25
N PRO A 38 -14.77 30.33 -21.22
CA PRO A 38 -13.99 30.87 -20.11
C PRO A 38 -14.24 32.37 -19.85
N TRP A 39 -14.37 32.76 -18.58
CA TRP A 39 -14.52 34.16 -18.17
C TRP A 39 -13.20 34.71 -17.61
N PRO A 40 -12.82 35.96 -17.94
CA PRO A 40 -11.54 36.52 -17.51
C PRO A 40 -11.51 36.77 -15.99
N VAL A 41 -10.38 36.42 -15.36
CA VAL A 41 -10.12 36.69 -13.94
C VAL A 41 -8.63 36.96 -13.74
N GLY A 42 -8.26 37.65 -12.65
CA GLY A 42 -6.88 37.77 -12.19
C GLY A 42 -6.04 38.77 -12.98
N ALA A 43 -4.73 38.50 -13.06
CA ALA A 43 -3.77 39.39 -13.71
C ALA A 43 -4.10 39.61 -15.19
N ARG A 44 -4.48 38.54 -15.91
CA ARG A 44 -4.86 38.63 -17.32
C ARG A 44 -6.11 39.48 -17.54
N ALA A 45 -7.10 39.38 -16.65
CA ALA A 45 -8.29 40.23 -16.69
C ALA A 45 -7.95 41.70 -16.46
N ALA A 46 -7.10 42.00 -15.48
CA ALA A 46 -6.67 43.36 -15.20
C ALA A 46 -5.93 43.97 -16.39
N ALA A 47 -5.06 43.19 -17.05
CA ALA A 47 -4.37 43.65 -18.25
C ALA A 47 -5.33 43.95 -19.42
N ALA A 48 -6.39 43.16 -19.58
CA ALA A 48 -7.34 43.32 -20.68
C ALA A 48 -8.43 44.38 -20.42
N THR A 49 -8.86 44.56 -19.16
CA THR A 49 -10.08 45.30 -18.82
C THR A 49 -9.87 46.39 -17.76
N GLY A 50 -8.73 46.41 -17.08
CA GLY A 50 -8.44 47.28 -15.95
C GLY A 50 -8.95 46.78 -14.60
N ASP A 51 -9.68 45.65 -14.54
CA ASP A 51 -10.11 45.01 -13.29
C ASP A 51 -9.72 43.52 -13.25
N VAL A 52 -9.26 43.06 -12.09
CA VAL A 52 -8.98 41.64 -11.81
C VAL A 52 -10.25 40.77 -11.82
N LEU A 53 -11.42 41.38 -11.68
CA LEU A 53 -12.71 40.70 -11.73
C LEU A 53 -13.73 41.57 -12.50
N PRO A 54 -13.73 41.50 -13.84
CA PRO A 54 -14.56 42.34 -14.71
C PRO A 54 -16.06 42.11 -14.50
N GLU A 55 -16.88 43.11 -14.83
CA GLU A 55 -18.33 43.06 -14.62
C GLU A 55 -19.01 41.88 -15.35
N GLU A 56 -18.52 41.52 -16.54
CA GLU A 56 -18.99 40.35 -17.29
C GLU A 56 -18.74 39.02 -16.55
N THR A 57 -17.58 38.88 -15.91
CA THR A 57 -17.25 37.71 -15.09
C THR A 57 -18.11 37.66 -13.84
N VAL A 58 -18.36 38.82 -13.22
CA VAL A 58 -19.28 38.93 -12.07
C VAL A 58 -20.68 38.51 -12.48
N ALA A 59 -21.19 39.02 -13.60
CA ALA A 59 -22.52 38.69 -14.11
C ALA A 59 -22.66 37.18 -14.43
N ALA A 60 -21.63 36.58 -15.01
CA ALA A 60 -21.59 35.15 -15.26
C ALA A 60 -21.58 34.32 -13.97
N CYS A 61 -20.79 34.73 -12.98
CA CYS A 61 -20.73 34.07 -11.67
C CYS A 61 -22.05 34.23 -10.89
N ASP A 62 -22.73 35.38 -10.99
CA ASP A 62 -24.04 35.61 -10.37
C ASP A 62 -25.12 34.70 -10.96
N ALA A 63 -25.01 34.41 -12.26
CA ALA A 63 -25.92 33.53 -12.99
C ALA A 63 -25.63 32.03 -12.79
N ALA A 64 -24.47 31.67 -12.21
CA ALA A 64 -24.03 30.29 -12.00
C ALA A 64 -24.38 29.77 -10.59
N ASP A 65 -24.49 28.44 -10.47
CA ASP A 65 -24.64 27.73 -9.20
C ASP A 65 -23.26 27.46 -8.55
N ALA A 66 -22.21 27.25 -9.36
CA ALA A 66 -20.85 27.02 -8.90
C ALA A 66 -19.81 27.66 -9.82
N ILE A 67 -18.61 27.88 -9.28
CA ILE A 67 -17.45 28.40 -10.01
C ILE A 67 -16.36 27.34 -10.01
N LEU A 68 -15.80 27.01 -11.17
CA LEU A 68 -14.54 26.29 -11.29
C LEU A 68 -13.46 27.29 -11.68
N LEU A 69 -12.50 27.52 -10.79
CA LEU A 69 -11.49 28.56 -10.89
C LEU A 69 -10.08 27.94 -10.91
N GLY A 70 -9.25 28.37 -11.85
CA GLY A 70 -7.84 28.02 -11.89
C GLY A 70 -7.03 28.91 -10.95
N ALA A 71 -5.78 28.53 -10.67
CA ALA A 71 -4.94 29.31 -9.76
C ALA A 71 -4.86 30.79 -10.19
N VAL A 72 -5.04 31.72 -9.25
CA VAL A 72 -4.96 33.17 -9.49
C VAL A 72 -3.73 33.72 -8.78
N GLY A 73 -2.97 34.58 -9.45
CA GLY A 73 -1.71 35.10 -8.92
C GLY A 73 -0.86 35.76 -9.99
N GLU A 74 0.45 35.79 -9.80
CA GLU A 74 1.40 36.30 -10.78
C GLU A 74 1.28 35.54 -12.11
N ASP A 75 1.27 36.29 -13.22
CA ASP A 75 1.28 35.76 -14.58
C ASP A 75 2.51 36.29 -15.35
N PRO A 76 3.29 35.43 -16.02
CA PRO A 76 4.48 35.88 -16.76
C PRO A 76 4.17 36.82 -17.93
N GLY A 77 2.93 36.83 -18.43
CA GLY A 77 2.46 37.73 -19.48
C GLY A 77 1.97 39.09 -18.98
N VAL A 78 1.90 39.32 -17.66
CA VAL A 78 1.37 40.55 -17.07
C VAL A 78 2.37 41.14 -16.07
N PRO A 79 2.92 42.35 -16.32
CA PRO A 79 3.83 43.00 -15.37
C PRO A 79 3.16 43.24 -14.00
N ALA A 80 3.93 43.10 -12.92
CA ALA A 80 3.43 43.30 -11.56
C ALA A 80 2.92 44.73 -11.31
N GLU A 81 3.41 45.72 -12.07
CA GLU A 81 2.93 47.10 -12.01
C GLU A 81 1.51 47.25 -12.57
N VAL A 82 1.12 46.38 -13.52
CA VAL A 82 -0.22 46.36 -14.13
C VAL A 82 -1.22 45.72 -13.18
N CYS A 83 -0.83 44.64 -12.50
CA CYS A 83 -1.66 43.97 -11.51
C CYS A 83 -0.82 43.51 -10.31
N PRO A 84 -0.63 44.35 -9.28
CA PRO A 84 0.22 44.02 -8.14
C PRO A 84 -0.41 43.03 -7.17
N ARG A 85 -1.74 42.84 -7.24
CA ARG A 85 -2.48 41.93 -6.34
C ARG A 85 -3.60 41.17 -7.09
N PRO A 86 -3.25 40.23 -7.99
CA PRO A 86 -4.23 39.43 -8.73
C PRO A 86 -5.20 38.64 -7.82
N GLU A 87 -4.71 38.16 -6.67
CA GLU A 87 -5.44 37.38 -5.67
C GLU A 87 -6.65 38.11 -5.07
N VAL A 88 -6.73 39.45 -5.23
CA VAL A 88 -7.90 40.24 -4.86
C VAL A 88 -9.17 39.74 -5.56
N ALA A 89 -9.07 39.18 -6.77
CA ALA A 89 -10.22 38.58 -7.45
C ALA A 89 -10.84 37.43 -6.64
N LEU A 90 -10.01 36.53 -6.13
CA LEU A 90 -10.44 35.40 -5.31
C LEU A 90 -11.07 35.86 -3.99
N HIS A 91 -10.50 36.87 -3.35
CA HIS A 91 -11.07 37.49 -2.15
C HIS A 91 -12.44 38.12 -2.43
N ARG A 92 -12.57 38.90 -3.51
CA ARG A 92 -13.85 39.51 -3.93
C ARG A 92 -14.93 38.46 -4.20
N LEU A 93 -14.59 37.35 -4.86
CA LEU A 93 -15.53 36.25 -5.12
C LEU A 93 -16.00 35.60 -3.81
N ARG A 94 -15.07 35.28 -2.91
CA ARG A 94 -15.38 34.66 -1.61
C ARG A 94 -16.26 35.58 -0.75
N GLU A 95 -15.96 36.87 -0.67
CA GLU A 95 -16.78 37.86 0.03
C GLU A 95 -18.16 38.04 -0.62
N ARG A 96 -18.20 38.19 -1.96
CA ARG A 96 -19.44 38.38 -2.71
C ARG A 96 -20.42 37.24 -2.48
N TYR A 97 -19.95 36.00 -2.43
CA TYR A 97 -20.82 34.82 -2.28
C TYR A 97 -20.86 34.27 -0.86
N ASP A 98 -20.22 34.94 0.09
CA ASP A 98 -20.20 34.53 1.49
C ASP A 98 -19.68 33.08 1.67
N LEU A 99 -18.54 32.79 1.02
CA LEU A 99 -17.89 31.47 1.01
C LEU A 99 -16.92 31.37 2.20
N ARG A 100 -17.45 30.94 3.34
CA ARG A 100 -16.82 31.14 4.65
C ARG A 100 -15.94 29.97 5.10
N ILE A 101 -16.08 28.79 4.49
CA ILE A 101 -15.34 27.58 4.85
C ILE A 101 -14.60 27.04 3.64
N SER A 102 -13.35 26.61 3.85
CA SER A 102 -12.58 25.83 2.87
C SER A 102 -12.54 24.38 3.32
N VAL A 103 -12.89 23.48 2.40
CA VAL A 103 -12.71 22.03 2.52
C VAL A 103 -11.65 21.63 1.51
N ARG A 104 -10.60 20.95 1.97
CA ARG A 104 -9.52 20.43 1.14
C ARG A 104 -9.43 18.93 1.32
N ASP A 105 -9.65 18.18 0.25
CA ASP A 105 -9.49 16.73 0.24
C ASP A 105 -8.15 16.40 -0.41
N ILE A 106 -7.25 15.81 0.37
CA ILE A 106 -5.90 15.45 -0.06
C ILE A 106 -5.80 13.92 -0.12
N PRO A 107 -5.46 13.32 -1.27
CA PRO A 107 -5.29 11.87 -1.38
C PRO A 107 -4.10 11.41 -0.52
N MET A 108 -4.30 10.30 0.20
CA MET A 108 -3.34 9.67 1.09
C MET A 108 -3.10 8.22 0.69
N GLU A 109 -2.14 7.56 1.36
CA GLU A 109 -1.82 6.15 1.16
C GLU A 109 -3.06 5.24 1.30
N GLU A 110 -3.04 4.09 0.62
CA GLU A 110 -4.10 3.06 0.68
C GLU A 110 -5.48 3.52 0.15
N GLY A 111 -5.56 4.63 -0.61
CA GLY A 111 -6.79 5.10 -1.25
C GLY A 111 -7.73 5.89 -0.34
N ARG A 112 -7.23 6.33 0.82
CA ARG A 112 -7.93 7.23 1.74
C ARG A 112 -7.64 8.70 1.38
N ASP A 113 -8.48 9.62 1.84
CA ASP A 113 -8.18 11.05 1.77
C ASP A 113 -8.14 11.62 3.18
N LEU A 114 -7.26 12.58 3.41
CA LEU A 114 -7.33 13.48 4.56
C LEU A 114 -8.17 14.69 4.16
N THR A 115 -9.23 14.97 4.91
CA THR A 115 -9.99 16.21 4.75
C THR A 115 -9.49 17.27 5.73
N VAL A 116 -9.10 18.44 5.24
CA VAL A 116 -8.83 19.62 6.07
C VAL A 116 -9.98 20.61 5.90
N VAL A 117 -10.68 20.89 7.00
CA VAL A 117 -11.77 21.87 7.06
C VAL A 117 -11.31 23.09 7.83
N ARG A 118 -11.34 24.25 7.19
CA ARG A 118 -10.81 25.49 7.78
C ARG A 118 -11.69 26.70 7.56
N ASN A 119 -11.60 27.65 8.48
CA ASN A 119 -12.16 28.99 8.27
C ASN A 119 -11.49 29.67 7.06
N LEU A 120 -12.27 30.32 6.19
CA LEU A 120 -11.76 30.94 4.97
C LEU A 120 -11.92 32.46 4.93
N ILE A 121 -12.95 33.00 5.58
CA ILE A 121 -13.19 34.46 5.68
C ILE A 121 -13.18 34.87 7.15
N GLY A 122 -12.57 36.03 7.44
CA GLY A 122 -12.30 36.45 8.81
C GLY A 122 -11.09 35.71 9.39
N GLY A 123 -10.88 35.80 10.72
CA GLY A 123 -9.66 35.27 11.31
C GLY A 123 -8.43 36.01 10.78
N SER A 124 -7.37 35.27 10.44
CA SER A 124 -6.11 35.79 9.88
C SER A 124 -6.30 36.42 8.49
N TYR A 125 -7.35 36.03 7.78
CA TYR A 125 -7.72 36.59 6.48
C TYR A 125 -8.75 37.72 6.61
N GLY A 126 -9.10 38.12 7.84
CA GLY A 126 -9.97 39.25 8.09
C GLY A 126 -9.35 40.58 7.65
N THR A 127 -10.19 41.44 7.10
CA THR A 127 -9.85 42.81 6.66
C THR A 127 -10.67 43.85 7.41
N GLY A 128 -11.06 43.54 8.65
CA GLY A 128 -11.83 44.46 9.49
C GLY A 128 -11.10 45.77 9.73
N PRO A 129 -11.81 46.89 9.96
CA PRO A 129 -11.17 48.17 10.24
C PRO A 129 -10.18 48.06 11.42
N GLY A 130 -8.91 48.38 11.17
CA GLY A 130 -7.84 48.30 12.17
C GLY A 130 -7.28 46.90 12.43
N ASP A 131 -7.69 45.88 11.67
CA ASP A 131 -7.11 44.53 11.79
C ASP A 131 -5.76 44.39 11.10
N ARG A 132 -5.43 45.31 10.19
CA ARG A 132 -4.11 45.39 9.54
C ARG A 132 -3.62 46.82 9.63
N THR A 133 -2.53 47.02 10.33
CA THR A 133 -1.88 48.33 10.47
C THR A 133 -0.42 48.24 10.05
N PHE A 134 0.04 49.24 9.32
CA PHE A 134 1.44 49.42 8.97
C PHE A 134 1.77 50.89 9.20
N SER A 135 2.75 51.15 10.07
CA SER A 135 3.14 52.53 10.38
C SER A 135 3.85 53.16 9.18
N GLU A 136 3.60 54.44 8.93
CA GLU A 136 4.17 55.15 7.78
C GLU A 136 5.70 55.23 7.81
N ASP A 137 6.29 55.20 9.02
CA ASP A 137 7.74 55.16 9.24
C ASP A 137 8.34 53.74 9.12
N GLY A 138 7.51 52.72 8.91
CA GLY A 138 7.91 51.32 8.83
C GLY A 138 8.39 50.71 10.15
N GLY A 139 8.22 51.41 11.28
CA GLY A 139 8.63 50.97 12.61
C GLY A 139 7.75 49.87 13.23
N GLU A 140 6.49 49.76 12.80
CA GLU A 140 5.53 48.80 13.36
C GLU A 140 4.52 48.30 12.31
N ALA A 141 4.23 47.00 12.35
CA ALA A 141 3.12 46.39 11.61
C ALA A 141 2.40 45.40 12.51
N ALA A 142 1.07 45.32 12.39
CA ALA A 142 0.25 44.41 13.18
C ALA A 142 -0.91 43.84 12.36
N ASP A 143 -1.14 42.54 12.54
CA ASP A 143 -2.28 41.79 11.99
C ASP A 143 -3.08 41.16 13.14
N VAL A 144 -4.39 41.40 13.17
CA VAL A 144 -5.28 40.94 14.26
C VAL A 144 -6.08 39.72 13.82
N LEU A 145 -5.83 38.59 14.49
CA LEU A 145 -6.62 37.35 14.35
C LEU A 145 -7.89 37.43 15.20
N ARG A 146 -9.08 37.57 14.58
CA ARG A 146 -10.39 37.55 15.28
C ARG A 146 -11.25 36.36 14.88
N LEU A 147 -11.73 35.62 15.87
CA LEU A 147 -12.69 34.52 15.70
C LEU A 147 -13.85 34.71 16.67
N THR A 148 -15.06 34.35 16.25
CA THR A 148 -16.26 34.32 17.11
C THR A 148 -16.71 32.87 17.31
N PRO A 149 -17.42 32.55 18.40
CA PRO A 149 -17.96 31.21 18.62
C PRO A 149 -18.80 30.70 17.45
N GLU A 150 -19.63 31.56 16.87
CA GLU A 150 -20.53 31.22 15.76
C GLU A 150 -19.73 30.82 14.52
N ARG A 151 -18.66 31.56 14.20
CA ARG A 151 -17.79 31.26 13.06
C ARG A 151 -17.07 29.92 13.24
N VAL A 152 -16.54 29.67 14.43
CA VAL A 152 -15.87 28.39 14.72
C VAL A 152 -16.87 27.25 14.65
N ALA A 153 -18.07 27.44 15.19
CA ALA A 153 -19.11 26.43 15.18
C ALA A 153 -19.46 25.99 13.76
N GLU A 154 -19.66 26.92 12.82
CA GLU A 154 -19.95 26.59 11.42
C GLU A 154 -18.87 25.70 10.78
N VAL A 155 -17.58 25.97 11.04
CA VAL A 155 -16.46 25.17 10.51
C VAL A 155 -16.48 23.76 11.10
N VAL A 156 -16.70 23.65 12.41
CA VAL A 156 -16.71 22.35 13.11
C VAL A 156 -17.94 21.52 12.75
N GLU A 157 -19.10 22.15 12.59
CA GLU A 157 -20.33 21.50 12.11
C GLU A 157 -20.09 20.83 10.75
N LEU A 158 -19.45 21.55 9.81
CA LEU A 158 -19.12 20.99 8.50
C LEU A 158 -18.08 19.86 8.61
N ALA A 159 -17.07 19.99 9.47
CA ALA A 159 -16.09 18.93 9.69
C ALA A 159 -16.73 17.63 10.20
N VAL A 160 -17.70 17.76 11.12
CA VAL A 160 -18.51 16.66 11.64
C VAL A 160 -19.37 16.04 10.53
N GLU A 161 -20.01 16.85 9.70
CA GLU A 161 -20.76 16.37 8.53
C GLU A 161 -19.85 15.57 7.58
N ARG A 162 -18.68 16.12 7.23
CA ARG A 162 -17.72 15.45 6.35
C ARG A 162 -17.26 14.12 6.91
N LEU A 163 -16.92 14.07 8.19
CA LEU A 163 -16.54 12.84 8.87
C LEU A 163 -17.62 11.75 8.75
N ARG A 164 -18.88 12.11 8.98
CA ARG A 164 -20.02 11.18 8.86
C ARG A 164 -20.22 10.68 7.45
N THR A 165 -20.10 11.55 6.45
CA THR A 165 -20.27 11.15 5.04
C THR A 165 -19.15 10.23 4.52
N ARG A 166 -17.98 10.23 5.17
CA ARG A 166 -16.81 9.44 4.76
C ARG A 166 -16.60 8.16 5.57
N SER A 167 -17.21 8.05 6.75
CA SER A 167 -17.06 6.87 7.60
C SER A 167 -17.86 5.68 7.05
N ALA A 168 -17.17 4.59 6.70
CA ALA A 168 -17.78 3.37 6.16
C ALA A 168 -18.57 2.57 7.21
N ASP A 169 -18.34 2.83 8.50
CA ASP A 169 -19.02 2.20 9.63
C ASP A 169 -19.61 3.26 10.57
N PRO A 170 -20.94 3.43 10.62
CA PRO A 170 -21.62 4.34 11.54
C PRO A 170 -21.29 4.10 13.03
N ALA A 171 -20.74 2.95 13.40
CA ALA A 171 -20.39 2.61 14.79
C ALA A 171 -19.05 3.20 15.27
N THR A 172 -18.11 3.52 14.38
CA THR A 172 -16.74 3.96 14.77
C THR A 172 -16.48 5.45 14.60
N HIS A 173 -17.44 6.21 14.06
CA HIS A 173 -17.47 7.68 13.90
C HIS A 173 -16.29 8.34 13.14
N GLY A 174 -15.21 7.63 12.80
CA GLY A 174 -13.99 8.21 12.21
C GLY A 174 -13.19 9.08 13.20
N ARG A 175 -11.99 9.51 12.82
CA ARG A 175 -11.11 10.35 13.66
C ARG A 175 -11.19 11.83 13.26
N LEU A 176 -11.72 12.65 14.17
CA LEU A 176 -11.73 14.12 14.09
C LEU A 176 -10.63 14.73 14.96
N VAL A 177 -9.72 15.48 14.35
CA VAL A 177 -8.66 16.20 15.06
C VAL A 177 -8.86 17.71 14.92
N SER A 178 -9.09 18.39 16.05
CA SER A 178 -9.08 19.84 16.14
C SER A 178 -7.66 20.33 16.40
N VAL A 179 -7.16 21.19 15.51
CA VAL A 179 -5.80 21.75 15.60
C VAL A 179 -5.86 23.22 16.00
N ASP A 180 -5.03 23.61 16.97
CA ASP A 180 -4.97 24.99 17.47
C ASP A 180 -3.58 25.35 18.03
N LYS A 181 -3.46 26.56 18.59
CA LYS A 181 -2.33 26.97 19.43
C LYS A 181 -2.83 27.58 20.75
N ALA A 182 -3.67 26.83 21.46
CA ALA A 182 -4.34 27.27 22.69
C ALA A 182 -3.38 27.60 23.84
N ASN A 183 -2.16 27.06 23.81
CA ASN A 183 -1.10 27.38 24.76
C ASN A 183 -0.54 28.81 24.58
N LEU A 184 -0.81 29.47 23.45
CA LEU A 184 -0.36 30.84 23.18
C LEU A 184 -1.55 31.78 22.91
N TYR A 185 -2.38 31.47 21.91
CA TYR A 185 -3.41 32.40 21.42
C TYR A 185 -4.76 32.25 22.13
N ALA A 186 -5.40 33.38 22.43
CA ALA A 186 -6.77 33.43 22.94
C ALA A 186 -7.77 32.82 21.96
N THR A 187 -7.58 33.05 20.66
CA THR A 187 -8.36 32.44 19.59
C THR A 187 -8.20 30.93 19.54
N GLY A 188 -7.02 30.39 19.86
CA GLY A 188 -6.81 28.94 19.99
C GLY A 188 -7.59 28.33 21.16
N ARG A 189 -7.70 29.04 22.29
CA ARG A 189 -8.54 28.61 23.43
C ARG A 189 -10.03 28.64 23.09
N LEU A 190 -10.49 29.70 22.43
CA LEU A 190 -11.86 29.79 21.92
C LEU A 190 -12.16 28.66 20.94
N TRP A 191 -11.24 28.40 20.00
CA TRP A 191 -11.38 27.33 19.01
C TRP A 191 -11.59 25.98 19.68
N ARG A 192 -10.70 25.62 20.61
CA ARG A 192 -10.74 24.36 21.35
C ARG A 192 -12.04 24.19 22.13
N GLN A 193 -12.50 25.26 22.80
CA GLN A 193 -13.76 25.26 23.54
C GLN A 193 -14.95 24.95 22.62
N VAL A 194 -15.10 25.71 21.53
CA VAL A 194 -16.24 25.58 20.61
C VAL A 194 -16.19 24.25 19.86
N ALA A 195 -15.00 23.80 19.43
CA ALA A 195 -14.84 22.51 18.77
C ALA A 195 -15.28 21.34 19.67
N THR A 196 -14.95 21.41 20.98
CA THR A 196 -15.40 20.42 21.97
C THR A 196 -16.91 20.45 22.15
N GLU A 197 -17.50 21.63 22.28
CA GLU A 197 -18.94 21.80 22.44
C GLU A 197 -19.72 21.29 21.24
N VAL A 198 -19.32 21.69 20.03
CA VAL A 198 -19.99 21.32 18.78
C VAL A 198 -19.87 19.82 18.53
N ALA A 199 -18.67 19.25 18.57
CA ALA A 199 -18.48 17.81 18.37
C ALA A 199 -19.24 16.98 19.43
N GLY A 200 -19.27 17.46 20.67
CA GLY A 200 -20.02 16.85 21.78
C GLY A 200 -21.53 16.80 21.55
N ARG A 201 -22.15 17.87 21.00
CA ARG A 201 -23.58 17.88 20.61
C ARG A 201 -23.91 16.80 19.58
N HIS A 202 -22.91 16.37 18.82
CA HIS A 202 -23.01 15.37 17.76
C HIS A 202 -22.57 13.96 18.17
N GLY A 203 -22.14 13.78 19.42
CA GLY A 203 -21.61 12.51 19.92
C GLY A 203 -20.28 12.09 19.31
N ILE A 204 -19.56 13.01 18.66
CA ILE A 204 -18.30 12.72 17.97
C ILE A 204 -17.13 13.04 18.92
N PRO A 205 -16.25 12.07 19.25
CA PRO A 205 -15.02 12.34 19.97
C PRO A 205 -14.11 13.25 19.15
N VAL A 206 -13.67 14.37 19.73
CA VAL A 206 -12.68 15.27 19.12
C VAL A 206 -11.34 15.17 19.85
N GLU A 207 -10.28 14.85 19.11
CA GLU A 207 -8.91 14.92 19.60
C GLU A 207 -8.38 16.35 19.42
N HIS A 208 -7.71 16.91 20.42
CA HIS A 208 -7.08 18.23 20.30
C HIS A 208 -5.57 18.10 20.13
N ARG A 209 -5.01 18.77 19.12
CA ARG A 209 -3.58 18.81 18.84
C ARG A 209 -3.09 20.25 18.76
N LEU A 210 -1.92 20.52 19.34
CA LEU A 210 -1.22 21.77 19.06
C LEU A 210 -0.62 21.70 17.64
N VAL A 211 -0.63 22.83 16.93
CA VAL A 211 -0.23 22.86 15.51
C VAL A 211 1.20 22.44 15.25
N ASP A 212 2.13 22.72 16.17
CA ASP A 212 3.51 22.23 16.10
C ASP A 212 3.58 20.70 16.12
N ARG A 213 2.75 20.07 16.95
CA ARG A 213 2.66 18.60 17.00
C ARG A 213 1.97 18.05 15.77
N ALA A 214 0.89 18.68 15.30
CA ALA A 214 0.18 18.27 14.09
C ALA A 214 1.08 18.35 12.85
N ALA A 215 1.83 19.44 12.70
CA ALA A 215 2.79 19.61 11.61
C ALA A 215 3.93 18.57 11.70
N PHE A 216 4.47 18.34 12.90
CA PHE A 216 5.46 17.28 13.10
C PHE A 216 4.92 15.89 12.72
N GLU A 217 3.71 15.54 13.15
CA GLU A 217 3.08 14.25 12.84
C GLU A 217 2.82 14.07 11.34
N LEU A 218 2.35 15.12 10.66
CA LEU A 218 2.20 15.13 9.20
C LEU A 218 3.55 14.90 8.52
N GLY A 219 4.58 15.67 8.88
CA GLY A 219 5.91 15.58 8.26
C GLY A 219 6.69 14.30 8.58
N ALA A 220 6.47 13.71 9.76
CA ALA A 220 7.15 12.49 10.21
C ALA A 220 6.51 11.18 9.70
N GLY A 221 5.47 11.26 8.87
CA GLY A 221 4.80 10.07 8.35
C GLY A 221 3.86 9.37 9.34
N ALA A 222 3.44 10.03 10.43
CA ALA A 222 2.49 9.43 11.38
C ALA A 222 1.12 9.16 10.73
N PRO A 223 0.30 8.21 11.24
CA PRO A 223 -1.04 7.98 10.71
C PRO A 223 -1.89 9.26 10.72
N VAL A 224 -2.38 9.67 9.56
CA VAL A 224 -3.24 10.86 9.41
C VAL A 224 -4.66 10.55 9.91
N PRO A 225 -5.37 11.53 10.52
CA PRO A 225 -6.79 11.40 10.84
C PRO A 225 -7.65 11.46 9.57
N ASP A 226 -8.96 11.22 9.70
CA ASP A 226 -9.89 11.36 8.59
C ASP A 226 -10.20 12.85 8.33
N VAL A 227 -10.39 13.63 9.40
CA VAL A 227 -10.68 15.07 9.31
C VAL A 227 -9.80 15.87 10.27
N ILE A 228 -9.12 16.89 9.74
CA ILE A 228 -8.53 17.98 10.53
C ILE A 228 -9.45 19.18 10.45
N VAL A 229 -9.76 19.78 11.60
CA VAL A 229 -10.53 21.02 11.69
C VAL A 229 -9.73 22.11 12.40
N THR A 230 -9.56 23.26 11.77
CA THR A 230 -8.65 24.32 12.28
C THR A 230 -9.01 25.71 11.74
N GLU A 231 -8.37 26.74 12.29
CA GLU A 231 -8.50 28.10 11.80
C GLU A 231 -7.82 28.28 10.43
N GLY A 232 -8.00 29.45 9.81
CA GLY A 232 -7.62 29.67 8.42
C GLY A 232 -6.14 29.50 8.13
N LEU A 233 -5.25 30.23 8.83
CA LEU A 233 -3.82 30.24 8.50
C LEU A 233 -3.18 28.88 8.80
N LEU A 234 -3.46 28.32 9.97
CA LEU A 234 -3.01 26.97 10.33
C LEU A 234 -3.51 25.93 9.33
N GLY A 235 -4.77 26.04 8.88
CA GLY A 235 -5.36 25.14 7.91
C GLY A 235 -4.70 25.21 6.54
N ASP A 236 -4.31 26.41 6.08
CA ASP A 236 -3.55 26.57 4.82
C ASP A 236 -2.28 25.75 4.88
N ILE A 237 -1.45 26.03 5.90
CA ILE A 237 -0.13 25.45 6.08
C ILE A 237 -0.22 23.93 6.23
N LEU A 238 -1.18 23.44 7.03
CA LEU A 238 -1.33 22.00 7.27
C LEU A 238 -1.82 21.27 6.03
N SER A 239 -2.70 21.88 5.23
CA SER A 239 -3.16 21.26 3.98
C SER A 239 -2.07 21.24 2.91
N ASP A 240 -1.23 22.27 2.82
CA ASP A 240 -0.08 22.29 1.91
C ASP A 240 0.98 21.26 2.35
N LEU A 241 1.21 21.12 3.66
CA LEU A 241 2.07 20.09 4.22
C LEU A 241 1.52 18.68 3.95
N ALA A 242 0.21 18.50 4.04
CA ALA A 242 -0.46 17.24 3.69
C ALA A 242 -0.33 16.92 2.19
N ALA A 243 -0.49 17.91 1.31
CA ALA A 243 -0.28 17.75 -0.13
C ALA A 243 1.19 17.41 -0.45
N GLY A 244 2.14 18.09 0.19
CA GLY A 244 3.56 17.75 0.10
C GLY A 244 3.86 16.32 0.55
N ARG A 245 3.22 15.86 1.63
CA ARG A 245 3.28 14.46 2.07
C ARG A 245 2.68 13.49 1.05
N ALA A 246 1.60 13.88 0.38
CA ALA A 246 0.97 13.10 -0.70
C ALA A 246 1.85 13.01 -1.97
N GLY A 247 2.92 13.81 -2.05
CA GLY A 247 3.93 13.74 -3.10
C GLY A 247 4.01 15.00 -3.96
N SER A 248 2.98 15.85 -3.98
CA SER A 248 3.01 17.11 -4.73
C SER A 248 2.09 18.17 -4.11
N PRO A 249 2.51 19.47 -4.10
CA PRO A 249 1.62 20.57 -3.73
C PRO A 249 0.39 20.69 -4.65
N ALA A 250 0.41 20.07 -5.83
CA ALA A 250 -0.73 20.04 -6.73
C ALA A 250 -1.81 19.04 -6.31
N LEU A 251 -1.54 18.10 -5.39
CA LEU A 251 -2.51 17.10 -4.93
C LEU A 251 -3.47 17.63 -3.86
N CYS A 252 -4.02 18.82 -4.09
CA CYS A 252 -4.99 19.41 -3.17
C CYS A 252 -6.11 20.09 -3.95
N GLY A 253 -7.25 19.41 -4.08
CA GLY A 253 -8.49 20.02 -4.55
C GLY A 253 -9.17 20.76 -3.40
N SER A 254 -9.71 21.95 -3.66
CA SER A 254 -10.40 22.73 -2.63
C SER A 254 -11.79 23.18 -3.03
N ALA A 255 -12.66 23.26 -2.03
CA ALA A 255 -13.99 23.81 -2.10
C ALA A 255 -14.13 24.95 -1.10
N SER A 256 -14.31 26.16 -1.61
CA SER A 256 -14.72 27.35 -0.85
C SER A 256 -16.24 27.39 -0.86
N ILE A 257 -16.89 27.10 0.27
CA ILE A 257 -18.34 26.93 0.33
C ILE A 257 -18.97 27.80 1.40
N ARG A 258 -20.25 28.10 1.18
CA ARG A 258 -21.11 28.66 2.23
C ARG A 258 -21.58 27.51 3.15
N PRO A 259 -21.61 27.73 4.48
CA PRO A 259 -22.25 26.79 5.41
C PRO A 259 -23.73 26.57 5.09
N GLY A 260 -24.19 25.32 5.17
CA GLY A 260 -25.56 24.92 4.88
C GLY A 260 -25.69 24.07 3.60
N ALA A 261 -26.89 23.57 3.35
CA ALA A 261 -27.15 22.76 2.16
C ALA A 261 -27.01 23.58 0.87
N PRO A 262 -26.43 23.01 -0.21
CA PRO A 262 -26.38 23.66 -1.50
C PRO A 262 -27.80 23.98 -1.99
N ALA A 263 -28.07 25.26 -2.27
CA ALA A 263 -29.30 25.70 -2.91
C ALA A 263 -29.00 26.17 -4.33
N ARG A 264 -29.96 26.00 -5.26
CA ARG A 264 -29.84 26.56 -6.61
C ARG A 264 -30.16 28.05 -6.61
N GLY A 265 -29.44 28.81 -7.42
CA GLY A 265 -29.58 30.26 -7.53
C GLY A 265 -28.60 31.02 -6.62
N ARG A 266 -27.76 31.83 -7.28
CA ARG A 266 -26.53 32.47 -6.77
C ARG A 266 -25.45 31.44 -6.39
N CYS A 267 -24.19 31.71 -6.77
CA CYS A 267 -23.07 30.82 -6.52
C CYS A 267 -22.99 30.37 -5.05
N VAL A 268 -23.01 29.04 -4.84
CA VAL A 268 -22.95 28.41 -3.51
C VAL A 268 -21.60 27.76 -3.20
N GLY A 269 -20.72 27.67 -4.20
CA GLY A 269 -19.39 27.11 -4.05
C GLY A 269 -18.42 27.55 -5.15
N LEU A 270 -17.18 27.81 -4.75
CA LEU A 270 -16.04 28.03 -5.64
C LEU A 270 -15.04 26.89 -5.43
N PHE A 271 -14.62 26.26 -6.52
CA PHE A 271 -13.76 25.09 -6.52
C PHE A 271 -12.49 25.39 -7.29
N GLU A 272 -11.35 25.12 -6.68
CA GLU A 272 -10.04 25.47 -7.24
C GLU A 272 -8.94 24.51 -6.75
N PRO A 273 -7.90 24.26 -7.56
CA PRO A 273 -6.70 23.61 -7.08
C PRO A 273 -5.99 24.52 -6.08
N ALA A 274 -5.64 23.98 -4.92
CA ALA A 274 -5.06 24.73 -3.81
C ALA A 274 -3.53 24.85 -3.95
N HIS A 275 -3.08 25.51 -5.01
CA HIS A 275 -1.67 25.88 -5.21
C HIS A 275 -1.55 27.28 -5.82
N GLY A 276 -0.36 27.89 -5.75
CA GLY A 276 -0.08 29.18 -6.39
C GLY A 276 -0.02 29.10 -7.92
N SER A 277 -0.02 30.25 -8.61
CA SER A 277 0.01 30.35 -10.08
C SER A 277 1.31 29.87 -10.74
N ALA A 278 2.36 29.58 -9.95
CA ALA A 278 3.64 29.02 -10.39
C ALA A 278 4.17 29.61 -11.72
N PRO A 279 4.38 30.94 -11.82
CA PRO A 279 4.60 31.65 -13.09
C PRO A 279 5.79 31.13 -13.90
N ARG A 280 6.81 30.56 -13.23
CA ARG A 280 7.97 29.94 -13.89
C ARG A 280 7.65 28.69 -14.71
N ARG A 281 6.49 28.06 -14.49
CA ARG A 281 6.07 26.82 -15.15
C ARG A 281 4.91 27.02 -16.13
N ALA A 282 4.29 28.21 -16.14
CA ALA A 282 3.16 28.52 -17.00
C ALA A 282 3.47 28.28 -18.48
N GLY A 283 2.58 27.57 -19.17
CA GLY A 283 2.66 27.33 -20.61
C GLY A 283 3.73 26.31 -21.02
N ARG A 284 4.24 25.50 -20.07
CA ARG A 284 5.28 24.50 -20.34
C ARG A 284 4.75 23.09 -20.48
N ASN A 285 3.46 22.87 -20.22
CA ASN A 285 2.84 21.54 -20.25
C ASN A 285 3.53 20.56 -19.27
N GLN A 286 3.82 21.05 -18.06
CA GLN A 286 4.53 20.33 -17.00
C GLN A 286 3.80 20.35 -15.64
N ALA A 287 2.83 21.24 -15.44
CA ALA A 287 2.14 21.36 -14.16
C ALA A 287 1.17 20.18 -13.94
N ASP A 288 1.15 19.59 -12.75
CA ASP A 288 0.26 18.45 -12.51
C ASP A 288 -1.23 18.86 -12.54
N PRO A 289 -2.08 18.24 -13.37
CA PRO A 289 -3.48 18.62 -13.49
C PRO A 289 -4.38 17.94 -12.43
N LEU A 290 -3.88 17.00 -11.63
CA LEU A 290 -4.71 16.19 -10.72
C LEU A 290 -5.38 17.07 -9.65
N GLY A 291 -4.74 18.16 -9.22
CA GLY A 291 -5.38 19.16 -8.34
C GLY A 291 -6.63 19.78 -8.94
N GLY A 292 -6.61 20.09 -10.23
CA GLY A 292 -7.77 20.60 -10.97
C GLY A 292 -8.88 19.56 -11.08
N PHE A 293 -8.52 18.29 -11.29
CA PHE A 293 -9.49 17.19 -11.26
C PHE A 293 -10.07 16.97 -9.87
N LEU A 294 -9.28 17.06 -8.80
CA LEU A 294 -9.77 16.96 -7.41
C LEU A 294 -10.70 18.12 -7.06
N ALA A 295 -10.45 19.33 -7.58
CA ALA A 295 -11.38 20.46 -7.46
C ALA A 295 -12.70 20.18 -8.20
N LEU A 296 -12.64 19.60 -9.40
CA LEU A 296 -13.84 19.18 -10.13
C LEU A 296 -14.60 18.04 -9.43
N VAL A 297 -13.89 17.09 -8.81
CA VAL A 297 -14.49 16.06 -7.93
C VAL A 297 -15.29 16.72 -6.82
N ALA A 298 -14.67 17.66 -6.09
CA ALA A 298 -15.33 18.38 -5.01
C ALA A 298 -16.57 19.16 -5.50
N LEU A 299 -16.50 19.76 -6.70
CA LEU A 299 -17.63 20.44 -7.35
C LEU A 299 -18.77 19.48 -7.63
N LEU A 300 -18.50 18.37 -8.30
CA LEU A 300 -19.52 17.39 -8.68
C LEU A 300 -20.15 16.71 -7.45
N GLN A 301 -19.36 16.43 -6.42
CA GLN A 301 -19.82 15.86 -5.15
C GLN A 301 -20.60 16.86 -4.28
N HIS A 302 -20.44 18.17 -4.51
CA HIS A 302 -21.15 19.19 -3.75
C HIS A 302 -22.66 19.12 -3.99
N PHE A 303 -23.08 18.83 -5.22
CA PHE A 303 -24.49 18.71 -5.58
C PHE A 303 -24.93 17.25 -5.65
N GLU A 304 -26.06 16.94 -5.04
CA GLU A 304 -26.63 15.58 -5.04
C GLU A 304 -26.82 15.02 -6.47
N ALA A 305 -27.28 15.86 -7.40
CA ALA A 305 -27.55 15.46 -8.79
C ALA A 305 -26.31 15.02 -9.57
N THR A 306 -25.10 15.44 -9.17
CA THR A 306 -23.84 15.11 -9.83
C THR A 306 -22.90 14.28 -8.96
N ARG A 307 -23.33 13.91 -7.74
CA ARG A 307 -22.48 13.23 -6.76
C ARG A 307 -21.87 11.94 -7.30
N ALA A 308 -22.69 11.10 -7.95
CA ALA A 308 -22.23 9.86 -8.55
C ALA A 308 -21.18 10.07 -9.66
N LEU A 309 -21.27 11.16 -10.42
CA LEU A 309 -20.24 11.54 -11.40
C LEU A 309 -18.95 11.96 -10.70
N GLY A 310 -19.07 12.70 -9.60
CA GLY A 310 -17.94 13.06 -8.75
C GLY A 310 -17.23 11.85 -8.16
N ASP A 311 -17.96 10.85 -7.67
CA ASP A 311 -17.38 9.61 -7.11
C ASP A 311 -16.65 8.78 -8.18
N ARG A 312 -17.20 8.73 -9.39
CA ARG A 312 -16.53 8.13 -10.55
C ARG A 312 -15.27 8.87 -10.93
N LEU A 313 -15.34 10.20 -11.02
CA LEU A 313 -14.17 11.02 -11.35
C LEU A 313 -13.09 10.87 -10.27
N ARG A 314 -13.46 10.84 -8.99
CA ARG A 314 -12.54 10.55 -7.88
C ARG A 314 -11.83 9.22 -8.12
N THR A 315 -12.57 8.17 -8.45
CA THR A 315 -11.99 6.84 -8.74
C THR A 315 -11.00 6.90 -9.90
N ALA A 316 -11.34 7.59 -10.99
CA ALA A 316 -10.45 7.79 -12.14
C ALA A 316 -9.18 8.57 -11.77
N THR A 317 -9.32 9.70 -11.09
CA THR A 317 -8.21 10.54 -10.62
C THR A 317 -7.28 9.77 -9.68
N HIS A 318 -7.82 9.03 -8.70
CA HIS A 318 -7.00 8.17 -7.81
C HIS A 318 -6.32 7.02 -8.55
N THR A 319 -6.94 6.49 -9.62
CA THR A 319 -6.32 5.45 -10.44
C THR A 319 -5.09 6.01 -11.15
N VAL A 320 -5.21 7.17 -11.81
CA VAL A 320 -4.07 7.83 -12.48
C VAL A 320 -3.01 8.25 -11.49
N LEU A 321 -3.40 8.80 -10.33
CA LEU A 321 -2.45 9.11 -9.26
C LEU A 321 -1.62 7.89 -8.84
N ARG A 322 -2.22 6.69 -8.82
CA ARG A 322 -1.56 5.45 -8.40
C ARG A 322 -0.79 4.73 -9.51
N GLU A 323 -1.26 4.81 -10.74
CA GLU A 323 -0.76 4.01 -11.88
C GLU A 323 0.05 4.81 -12.89
N GLY A 324 -0.02 6.14 -12.81
CA GLY A 324 0.54 7.04 -13.80
C GLY A 324 -0.36 7.16 -15.03
N PRO A 325 0.10 7.86 -16.07
CA PRO A 325 1.35 8.62 -16.12
C PRO A 325 1.40 9.77 -15.09
N TRP A 326 2.61 10.22 -14.73
CA TRP A 326 2.85 11.23 -13.69
C TRP A 326 3.65 12.40 -14.22
N THR A 327 3.33 13.62 -13.78
CA THR A 327 4.17 14.80 -14.08
C THR A 327 5.45 14.81 -13.21
N TYR A 328 6.33 15.79 -13.43
CA TYR A 328 7.70 15.82 -12.88
C TYR A 328 7.80 15.77 -11.35
N ASP A 329 6.76 16.16 -10.63
CA ASP A 329 6.71 16.19 -9.17
C ASP A 329 6.19 14.87 -8.58
N LEU A 330 5.49 14.05 -9.37
CA LEU A 330 4.97 12.75 -8.95
C LEU A 330 5.67 11.56 -9.61
N ALA A 331 6.40 11.78 -10.69
CA ALA A 331 7.13 10.74 -11.41
C ALA A 331 8.21 10.12 -10.51
N PRO A 332 8.21 8.78 -10.30
CA PRO A 332 9.27 8.12 -9.55
C PRO A 332 10.63 8.28 -10.23
N ASP A 333 11.71 8.24 -9.45
CA ASP A 333 13.07 8.35 -9.99
C ASP A 333 13.33 7.30 -11.08
N GLY A 334 13.77 7.77 -12.25
CA GLY A 334 14.01 6.93 -13.42
C GLY A 334 12.81 6.73 -14.35
N VAL A 335 11.62 7.20 -13.98
CA VAL A 335 10.44 7.30 -14.86
C VAL A 335 10.45 8.67 -15.55
N PRO A 336 10.46 8.73 -16.89
CA PRO A 336 10.34 10.01 -17.59
C PRO A 336 9.00 10.69 -17.24
N PRO A 337 9.02 11.98 -16.87
CA PRO A 337 7.79 12.66 -16.50
C PRO A 337 6.91 12.87 -17.74
N ALA A 338 5.63 12.62 -17.56
CA ALA A 338 4.61 12.95 -18.53
C ALA A 338 4.26 14.44 -18.48
N THR A 339 3.68 14.91 -19.56
CA THR A 339 3.16 16.26 -19.70
C THR A 339 1.80 16.40 -19.01
N THR A 340 1.39 17.64 -18.75
CA THR A 340 0.07 17.97 -18.17
C THR A 340 -1.06 17.36 -19.00
N SER A 341 -0.98 17.49 -20.32
CA SER A 341 -1.97 16.92 -21.24
C SER A 341 -2.05 15.39 -21.17
N GLU A 342 -0.91 14.70 -21.10
CA GLU A 342 -0.87 13.23 -21.03
C GLU A 342 -1.50 12.70 -19.74
N VAL A 343 -1.25 13.35 -18.60
CA VAL A 343 -1.90 13.01 -17.32
C VAL A 343 -3.39 13.28 -17.39
N ALA A 344 -3.81 14.41 -17.98
CA ALA A 344 -5.22 14.71 -18.17
C ALA A 344 -5.92 13.65 -19.05
N ASP A 345 -5.33 13.28 -20.17
CA ASP A 345 -5.87 12.27 -21.10
C ASP A 345 -5.98 10.89 -20.44
N ALA A 346 -5.07 10.54 -19.53
CA ALA A 346 -5.18 9.32 -18.74
C ALA A 346 -6.37 9.36 -17.78
N VAL A 347 -6.68 10.51 -17.17
CA VAL A 347 -7.88 10.67 -16.33
C VAL A 347 -9.16 10.52 -17.16
N PHE A 348 -9.18 11.07 -18.39
CA PHE A 348 -10.28 10.84 -19.33
C PHE A 348 -10.47 9.37 -19.66
N ALA A 349 -9.39 8.66 -19.98
CA ALA A 349 -9.43 7.24 -20.30
C ALA A 349 -9.96 6.42 -19.11
N ALA A 350 -9.50 6.73 -17.90
CA ALA A 350 -9.96 6.06 -16.67
C ALA A 350 -11.41 6.39 -16.30
N PHE A 351 -11.93 7.57 -16.66
CA PHE A 351 -13.31 7.98 -16.38
C PHE A 351 -14.35 7.23 -17.25
N GLY A 352 -13.97 6.89 -18.49
CA GLY A 352 -14.74 6.06 -19.42
C GLY A 352 -16.01 6.72 -20.01
N PRO A 353 -16.57 6.17 -21.12
CA PRO A 353 -17.68 6.78 -21.86
C PRO A 353 -19.10 6.51 -21.30
N ASP A 354 -19.28 5.57 -20.37
CA ASP A 354 -20.62 5.15 -19.90
C ASP A 354 -21.28 6.21 -19.01
N THR A 355 -22.05 7.11 -19.62
CA THR A 355 -22.72 8.24 -18.95
C THR A 355 -24.24 8.15 -18.97
N ALA A 356 -24.83 7.12 -19.59
CA ALA A 356 -26.29 7.00 -19.75
C ALA A 356 -26.96 5.88 -18.92
N SER A 357 -26.22 4.93 -18.32
CA SER A 357 -26.82 3.72 -17.71
C SER A 357 -26.91 3.72 -16.17
N ALA A 358 -26.39 4.74 -15.48
CA ALA A 358 -26.17 4.69 -14.03
C ALA A 358 -27.18 5.51 -13.19
N PHE A 359 -28.48 5.36 -13.46
CA PHE A 359 -29.54 5.75 -12.52
C PHE A 359 -30.48 4.56 -12.32
N GLY A 360 -30.08 3.63 -11.46
CA GLY A 360 -30.92 2.48 -11.11
C GLY A 360 -30.24 1.44 -10.25
N SER A 361 -30.75 1.32 -9.01
CA SER A 361 -30.63 0.18 -8.07
C SER A 361 -29.24 -0.28 -7.66
N GLY A 362 -28.99 -0.13 -6.36
CA GLY A 362 -27.78 -0.63 -5.70
C GLY A 362 -27.66 -2.14 -5.69
N THR A 363 -26.40 -2.58 -5.67
CA THR A 363 -25.92 -3.83 -5.10
C THR A 363 -24.47 -3.63 -4.70
N ALA A 364 -24.08 -4.25 -3.58
CA ALA A 364 -22.74 -4.25 -3.02
C ALA A 364 -21.64 -4.51 -4.07
N ALA A 365 -20.48 -3.86 -3.87
CA ALA A 365 -19.29 -4.15 -4.66
C ALA A 365 -18.88 -5.63 -4.49
N PRO A 366 -18.71 -6.40 -5.58
CA PRO A 366 -18.20 -7.75 -5.51
C PRO A 366 -16.68 -7.74 -5.24
N ALA A 367 -16.21 -8.85 -4.69
CA ALA A 367 -14.80 -9.14 -4.46
C ALA A 367 -13.94 -8.90 -5.72
N GLN A 368 -12.69 -8.49 -5.51
CA GLN A 368 -11.64 -8.39 -6.52
C GLN A 368 -11.77 -9.48 -7.58
N VAL A 369 -12.03 -9.10 -8.84
CA VAL A 369 -11.85 -10.01 -9.96
C VAL A 369 -10.35 -10.16 -10.18
N VAL A 370 -9.76 -11.10 -9.46
CA VAL A 370 -8.53 -11.76 -9.89
C VAL A 370 -8.89 -12.43 -11.22
N ARG A 371 -8.21 -12.03 -12.31
CA ARG A 371 -8.34 -12.75 -13.59
C ARG A 371 -8.04 -14.22 -13.28
N GLU A 372 -9.01 -15.12 -13.50
CA GLU A 372 -8.78 -16.54 -13.27
C GLU A 372 -7.58 -16.99 -14.13
N PRO A 373 -6.63 -17.75 -13.57
CA PRO A 373 -5.51 -18.27 -14.35
C PRO A 373 -6.05 -19.26 -15.39
N ASP A 374 -5.62 -19.10 -16.64
CA ASP A 374 -6.11 -19.86 -17.81
C ASP A 374 -5.81 -21.38 -17.72
N VAL A 375 -5.00 -21.82 -16.75
CA VAL A 375 -4.53 -23.20 -16.59
C VAL A 375 -4.71 -23.69 -15.16
N ARG A 376 -5.37 -24.84 -14.99
CA ARG A 376 -5.44 -25.60 -13.74
C ARG A 376 -5.08 -27.07 -13.96
N VAL A 377 -4.24 -27.62 -13.09
CA VAL A 377 -3.79 -29.02 -13.17
C VAL A 377 -4.21 -29.76 -11.89
N PRO A 378 -4.80 -30.97 -11.98
CA PRO A 378 -5.05 -31.80 -10.81
C PRO A 378 -3.77 -32.03 -9.99
N ALA A 379 -3.87 -31.88 -8.67
CA ALA A 379 -2.69 -31.92 -7.79
C ALA A 379 -1.97 -33.27 -7.81
N ASP A 380 -2.73 -34.36 -7.83
CA ASP A 380 -2.24 -35.74 -7.96
C ASP A 380 -1.48 -35.97 -9.28
N ARG A 381 -1.99 -35.40 -10.37
CA ARG A 381 -1.31 -35.45 -11.67
C ARG A 381 -0.01 -34.67 -11.64
N LEU A 382 -0.02 -33.46 -11.06
CA LEU A 382 1.16 -32.61 -10.96
C LEU A 382 2.25 -33.27 -10.10
N GLU A 383 1.87 -33.88 -8.98
CA GLU A 383 2.75 -34.62 -8.08
C GLU A 383 3.37 -35.85 -8.78
N THR A 384 2.55 -36.68 -9.42
CA THR A 384 3.01 -37.85 -10.19
C THR A 384 4.00 -37.44 -11.29
N TRP A 385 3.63 -36.43 -12.07
CA TRP A 385 4.47 -35.93 -13.16
C TRP A 385 5.80 -35.34 -12.66
N THR A 386 5.78 -34.66 -11.52
CA THR A 386 7.01 -34.13 -10.88
C THR A 386 7.99 -35.24 -10.55
N ALA A 387 7.50 -36.34 -9.98
CA ALA A 387 8.33 -37.51 -9.70
C ALA A 387 8.90 -38.13 -10.99
N GLU A 388 8.06 -38.31 -12.03
CA GLU A 388 8.48 -38.84 -13.34
C GLU A 388 9.58 -37.99 -14.00
N VAL A 389 9.49 -36.65 -13.88
CA VAL A 389 10.50 -35.71 -14.38
C VAL A 389 11.81 -35.87 -13.61
N LEU A 390 11.77 -35.91 -12.28
CA LEU A 390 12.98 -36.05 -11.46
C LEU A 390 13.67 -37.40 -11.68
N GLU A 391 12.90 -38.48 -11.78
CA GLU A 391 13.43 -39.81 -12.12
C GLU A 391 14.11 -39.80 -13.49
N SER A 392 13.55 -39.11 -14.49
CA SER A 392 14.14 -39.01 -15.82
C SER A 392 15.50 -38.32 -15.86
N VAL A 393 15.82 -37.52 -14.84
CA VAL A 393 17.11 -36.84 -14.69
C VAL A 393 18.02 -37.50 -13.63
N GLY A 394 17.71 -38.74 -13.25
CA GLY A 394 18.56 -39.59 -12.42
C GLY A 394 18.28 -39.52 -10.92
N VAL A 395 17.21 -38.85 -10.48
CA VAL A 395 16.83 -38.84 -9.06
C VAL A 395 16.19 -40.18 -8.66
N ARG A 396 16.57 -40.72 -7.49
CA ARG A 396 15.98 -41.97 -6.98
C ARG A 396 14.45 -41.87 -6.88
N PRO A 397 13.69 -42.93 -7.18
CA PRO A 397 12.23 -42.91 -7.10
C PRO A 397 11.69 -42.49 -5.72
N GLY A 398 12.33 -42.93 -4.63
CA GLY A 398 11.96 -42.49 -3.28
C GLY A 398 12.15 -40.98 -3.10
N HIS A 399 13.32 -40.47 -3.47
CA HIS A 399 13.64 -39.04 -3.38
C HIS A 399 12.77 -38.17 -4.29
N ALA A 400 12.47 -38.65 -5.49
CA ALA A 400 11.60 -37.96 -6.44
C ALA A 400 10.20 -37.76 -5.88
N ARG A 401 9.65 -38.77 -5.17
CA ARG A 401 8.37 -38.67 -4.47
C ARG A 401 8.43 -37.68 -3.31
N GLU A 402 9.50 -37.67 -2.52
CA GLU A 402 9.65 -36.70 -1.43
C GLU A 402 9.68 -35.25 -1.94
N VAL A 403 10.39 -35.01 -3.05
CA VAL A 403 10.38 -33.69 -3.69
C VAL A 403 8.97 -33.35 -4.18
N ALA A 404 8.31 -34.28 -4.88
CA ALA A 404 6.96 -34.07 -5.39
C ALA A 404 5.94 -33.77 -4.27
N HIS A 405 6.03 -34.48 -3.15
CA HIS A 405 5.18 -34.27 -1.96
C HIS A 405 5.36 -32.86 -1.39
N VAL A 406 6.62 -32.42 -1.18
CA VAL A 406 6.89 -31.09 -0.60
C VAL A 406 6.49 -29.96 -1.54
N LEU A 407 6.75 -30.09 -2.86
CA LEU A 407 6.28 -29.09 -3.85
C LEU A 407 4.76 -29.08 -3.94
N GLY A 408 4.12 -30.25 -3.94
CA GLY A 408 2.67 -30.41 -3.93
C GLY A 408 2.03 -29.81 -2.68
N TYR A 409 2.64 -29.97 -1.50
CA TYR A 409 2.21 -29.28 -0.29
C TYR A 409 2.23 -27.76 -0.45
N ALA A 410 3.32 -27.21 -0.99
CA ALA A 410 3.48 -25.77 -1.19
C ALA A 410 2.43 -25.23 -2.17
N ASP A 411 2.25 -25.89 -3.32
CA ASP A 411 1.23 -25.53 -4.32
C ASP A 411 -0.18 -25.63 -3.74
N LEU A 412 -0.52 -26.71 -3.05
CA LEU A 412 -1.84 -26.82 -2.43
C LEU A 412 -2.06 -25.77 -1.34
N SER A 413 -1.00 -25.36 -0.63
CA SER A 413 -1.09 -24.39 0.47
C SER A 413 -1.09 -22.92 0.02
N GLY A 414 -1.01 -22.66 -1.29
CA GLY A 414 -0.93 -21.31 -1.86
C GLY A 414 0.42 -20.63 -1.68
N ILE A 415 1.48 -21.43 -1.56
CA ILE A 415 2.88 -20.99 -1.40
C ILE A 415 3.59 -21.23 -2.75
N ASP A 416 3.05 -20.63 -3.80
CA ASP A 416 3.42 -20.89 -5.21
C ASP A 416 4.91 -20.61 -5.49
N SER A 417 5.55 -19.76 -4.68
CA SER A 417 6.98 -19.45 -4.76
C SER A 417 7.91 -20.62 -4.38
N HIS A 418 7.40 -21.67 -3.73
CA HIS A 418 8.16 -22.85 -3.29
C HIS A 418 7.53 -24.17 -3.78
N GLY A 419 6.54 -24.10 -4.68
CA GLY A 419 5.92 -25.27 -5.31
C GLY A 419 6.54 -25.61 -6.66
N ILE A 420 5.72 -26.11 -7.60
CA ILE A 420 6.17 -26.68 -8.87
C ILE A 420 7.00 -25.70 -9.73
N ALA A 421 6.81 -24.39 -9.56
CA ALA A 421 7.56 -23.36 -10.25
C ALA A 421 9.09 -23.47 -10.03
N ARG A 422 9.54 -24.17 -8.98
CA ARG A 422 10.97 -24.40 -8.71
C ARG A 422 11.56 -25.64 -9.41
N LEU A 423 10.72 -26.53 -9.96
CA LEU A 423 11.18 -27.77 -10.61
C LEU A 423 12.22 -27.54 -11.73
N PRO A 424 12.06 -26.55 -12.64
CA PRO A 424 13.08 -26.27 -13.66
C PRO A 424 14.46 -25.93 -13.08
N ALA A 425 14.51 -25.22 -11.95
CA ALA A 425 15.78 -24.86 -11.29
C ALA A 425 16.46 -26.09 -10.70
N TYR A 426 15.70 -26.99 -10.05
CA TYR A 426 16.26 -28.25 -9.54
C TYR A 426 16.83 -29.12 -10.66
N VAL A 427 16.06 -29.32 -11.75
CA VAL A 427 16.53 -30.09 -12.90
C VAL A 427 17.81 -29.48 -13.50
N THR A 428 17.89 -28.16 -13.57
CA THR A 428 19.07 -27.45 -14.08
C THR A 428 20.29 -27.67 -13.18
N MET A 429 20.13 -27.57 -11.85
CA MET A 429 21.23 -27.79 -10.90
C MET A 429 21.66 -29.26 -10.80
N ILE A 430 20.76 -30.19 -11.05
CA ILE A 430 21.12 -31.61 -11.19
C ILE A 430 21.92 -31.80 -12.48
N GLY A 431 21.43 -31.26 -13.60
CA GLY A 431 22.07 -31.40 -14.90
C GLY A 431 23.47 -30.78 -14.99
N ASN A 432 23.76 -29.73 -14.21
CA ASN A 432 25.09 -29.11 -14.15
C ASN A 432 26.00 -29.69 -13.05
N GLY A 433 25.53 -30.68 -12.27
CA GLY A 433 26.28 -31.35 -11.22
C GLY A 433 26.40 -30.59 -9.90
N ALA A 434 25.77 -29.43 -9.74
CA ALA A 434 25.76 -28.69 -8.48
C ALA A 434 24.92 -29.40 -7.39
N ILE A 435 23.88 -30.14 -7.79
CA ILE A 435 23.09 -31.00 -6.91
C ILE A 435 23.28 -32.46 -7.32
N ALA A 436 23.63 -33.32 -6.37
CA ALA A 436 23.73 -34.75 -6.61
C ALA A 436 22.36 -35.35 -6.91
N ALA A 437 22.24 -36.02 -8.07
CA ALA A 437 21.02 -36.73 -8.48
C ALA A 437 20.77 -37.98 -7.61
N ASP A 438 21.85 -38.64 -7.19
CA ASP A 438 21.82 -39.95 -6.54
C ASP A 438 22.65 -39.95 -5.24
N GLY A 439 22.27 -40.80 -4.28
CA GLY A 439 22.92 -40.93 -2.98
C GLY A 439 21.94 -41.34 -1.89
N GLU A 440 22.41 -41.44 -0.63
CA GLU A 440 21.56 -41.58 0.56
C GLU A 440 22.07 -40.65 1.66
N PRO A 441 21.18 -40.00 2.44
CA PRO A 441 21.61 -39.24 3.59
C PRO A 441 22.23 -40.16 4.63
N THR A 442 23.28 -39.70 5.32
CA THR A 442 23.91 -40.46 6.41
C THR A 442 23.52 -39.90 7.76
N VAL A 443 22.99 -40.74 8.64
CA VAL A 443 22.63 -40.36 10.00
C VAL A 443 23.80 -40.64 10.94
N HIS A 444 24.29 -39.60 11.60
CA HIS A 444 25.27 -39.66 12.67
C HIS A 444 24.57 -39.48 14.01
N SER A 445 24.58 -40.52 14.85
CA SER A 445 23.95 -40.50 16.17
C SER A 445 24.66 -41.47 17.12
N ASP A 446 24.64 -41.13 18.41
CA ASP A 446 25.00 -42.04 19.52
C ASP A 446 23.78 -42.85 20.03
N GLY A 447 22.62 -42.71 19.37
CA GLY A 447 21.36 -43.33 19.74
C GLY A 447 20.52 -42.52 20.74
N GLY A 448 20.94 -41.31 21.11
CA GLY A 448 20.22 -40.40 21.99
C GLY A 448 19.15 -39.54 21.29
N ALA A 449 18.74 -38.46 21.96
CA ALA A 449 17.71 -37.53 21.48
C ALA A 449 18.19 -36.58 20.37
N VAL A 450 19.49 -36.56 20.08
CA VAL A 450 20.12 -35.66 19.09
C VAL A 450 20.75 -36.49 17.97
N ALA A 451 20.69 -35.99 16.74
CA ALA A 451 21.41 -36.55 15.60
C ALA A 451 21.86 -35.46 14.62
N LEU A 452 22.80 -35.83 13.75
CA LEU A 452 23.24 -35.03 12.61
C LEU A 452 23.02 -35.85 11.33
N VAL A 453 22.42 -35.25 10.31
CA VAL A 453 22.26 -35.85 8.98
C VAL A 453 23.21 -35.17 8.00
N GLU A 454 24.00 -35.98 7.29
CA GLU A 454 24.82 -35.55 6.17
C GLU A 454 24.07 -35.75 4.86
N GLY A 455 23.87 -34.67 4.10
CA GLY A 455 23.07 -34.64 2.88
C GLY A 455 23.84 -34.93 1.60
N HIS A 456 25.17 -34.96 1.63
CA HIS A 456 26.04 -35.30 0.49
C HIS A 456 25.76 -34.51 -0.80
N GLY A 457 25.34 -33.25 -0.68
CA GLY A 457 25.04 -32.35 -1.79
C GLY A 457 23.76 -32.67 -2.57
N MET A 458 22.88 -33.51 -2.02
CA MET A 458 21.62 -33.90 -2.67
C MET A 458 20.52 -32.83 -2.54
N LEU A 459 19.39 -33.07 -3.20
CA LEU A 459 18.15 -32.29 -3.02
C LEU A 459 17.78 -32.21 -1.53
N GLY A 460 17.44 -31.01 -1.05
CA GLY A 460 17.14 -30.81 0.37
C GLY A 460 15.91 -31.54 0.87
N HIS A 461 14.95 -31.81 -0.03
CA HIS A 461 13.68 -32.46 0.30
C HIS A 461 13.87 -33.86 0.91
N PRO A 462 14.49 -34.84 0.20
CA PRO A 462 14.73 -36.17 0.77
C PRO A 462 15.62 -36.14 2.02
N VAL A 463 16.64 -35.26 2.04
CA VAL A 463 17.54 -35.13 3.20
C VAL A 463 16.77 -34.66 4.44
N THR A 464 15.88 -33.69 4.27
CA THR A 464 15.05 -33.16 5.37
C THR A 464 13.95 -34.14 5.78
N THR A 465 13.38 -34.92 4.85
CA THR A 465 12.46 -36.02 5.21
C THR A 465 13.14 -37.08 6.09
N VAL A 466 14.39 -37.45 5.79
CA VAL A 466 15.16 -38.36 6.66
C VAL A 466 15.37 -37.74 8.04
N ALA A 467 15.74 -36.45 8.10
CA ALA A 467 15.90 -35.74 9.37
C ALA A 467 14.59 -35.69 10.18
N LEU A 468 13.45 -35.46 9.52
CA LEU A 468 12.13 -35.49 10.15
C LEU A 468 11.80 -36.88 10.71
N THR A 469 12.07 -37.94 9.94
CA THR A 469 11.84 -39.32 10.37
C THR A 469 12.65 -39.63 11.64
N GLU A 470 13.94 -39.31 11.63
CA GLU A 470 14.83 -39.47 12.80
C GLU A 470 14.35 -38.65 14.01
N ALA A 471 13.89 -37.43 13.78
CA ALA A 471 13.38 -36.56 14.84
C ALA A 471 12.08 -37.11 15.44
N VAL A 472 11.16 -37.64 14.63
CA VAL A 472 9.92 -38.27 15.08
C VAL A 472 10.21 -39.52 15.93
N GLU A 473 11.11 -40.39 15.47
CA GLU A 473 11.50 -41.58 16.21
C GLU A 473 12.11 -41.24 17.57
N ARG A 474 12.99 -40.23 17.62
CA ARG A 474 13.62 -39.75 18.86
C ARG A 474 12.62 -39.07 19.77
N ALA A 475 11.71 -38.27 19.24
CA ALA A 475 10.65 -37.64 20.03
C ALA A 475 9.77 -38.70 20.70
N ARG A 476 9.37 -39.74 19.97
CA ARG A 476 8.60 -40.85 20.55
C ARG A 476 9.36 -41.60 21.62
N ARG A 477 10.68 -41.75 21.47
CA ARG A 477 11.52 -42.49 22.43
C ARG A 477 11.88 -41.66 23.67
N PHE A 478 12.34 -40.43 23.47
CA PHE A 478 12.99 -39.58 24.47
C PHE A 478 12.18 -38.32 24.84
N GLY A 479 11.06 -38.08 24.17
CA GLY A 479 10.22 -36.89 24.32
C GLY A 479 10.58 -35.74 23.39
N VAL A 480 11.83 -35.67 22.96
CA VAL A 480 12.31 -34.72 21.95
C VAL A 480 13.27 -35.42 20.98
N GLY A 481 13.19 -35.05 19.71
CA GLY A 481 14.19 -35.36 18.70
C GLY A 481 14.73 -34.06 18.12
N TRP A 482 16.04 -33.86 18.21
CA TRP A 482 16.73 -32.70 17.65
C TRP A 482 17.68 -33.17 16.56
N VAL A 483 17.44 -32.77 15.31
CA VAL A 483 18.20 -33.26 14.17
C VAL A 483 18.70 -32.08 13.33
N ASN A 484 20.02 -31.89 13.34
CA ASN A 484 20.69 -30.97 12.45
C ASN A 484 20.97 -31.64 11.10
N VAL A 485 20.99 -30.85 10.03
CA VAL A 485 21.34 -31.30 8.68
C VAL A 485 22.44 -30.41 8.14
N ARG A 486 23.44 -31.00 7.48
CA ARG A 486 24.45 -30.28 6.69
C ARG A 486 24.64 -30.91 5.31
N GLY A 487 25.39 -30.21 4.45
CA GLY A 487 25.69 -30.70 3.11
C GLY A 487 24.43 -30.90 2.27
N SER A 488 23.41 -30.06 2.47
CA SER A 488 22.11 -30.17 1.80
C SER A 488 21.96 -29.11 0.71
N SER A 489 20.76 -29.03 0.13
CA SER A 489 20.34 -27.95 -0.76
C SER A 489 18.93 -27.44 -0.40
N HIS A 490 18.33 -26.61 -1.24
CA HIS A 490 17.00 -26.05 -0.99
C HIS A 490 15.95 -27.17 -0.78
N HIS A 491 15.23 -27.11 0.35
CA HIS A 491 14.28 -28.16 0.78
C HIS A 491 12.79 -27.77 0.58
N GLY A 492 12.50 -26.73 -0.19
CA GLY A 492 11.12 -26.27 -0.38
C GLY A 492 10.55 -25.55 0.85
N ALA A 493 9.23 -25.61 1.05
CA ALA A 493 8.55 -24.96 2.16
C ALA A 493 8.77 -25.71 3.48
N SER A 494 9.40 -25.07 4.47
CA SER A 494 9.62 -25.62 5.82
C SER A 494 8.31 -26.09 6.47
N GLY A 495 7.20 -25.41 6.16
CA GLY A 495 5.85 -25.74 6.60
C GLY A 495 5.43 -27.18 6.30
N SER A 496 5.94 -27.82 5.23
CA SER A 496 5.56 -29.20 4.87
C SER A 496 5.98 -30.20 5.96
N TYR A 497 7.23 -30.10 6.43
CA TYR A 497 7.78 -31.04 7.41
C TYR A 497 7.09 -30.93 8.76
N VAL A 498 6.85 -29.70 9.22
CA VAL A 498 6.18 -29.48 10.51
C VAL A 498 4.69 -29.82 10.45
N TYR A 499 4.07 -29.66 9.28
CA TYR A 499 2.71 -30.10 9.04
C TYR A 499 2.60 -31.62 9.12
N ASP A 500 3.51 -32.36 8.49
CA ASP A 500 3.49 -33.83 8.50
C ASP A 500 3.72 -34.42 9.90
N ALA A 501 4.58 -33.81 10.72
CA ALA A 501 4.70 -34.18 12.13
C ALA A 501 3.43 -33.81 12.94
N ALA A 502 2.85 -32.63 12.72
CA ALA A 502 1.66 -32.20 13.44
C ALA A 502 0.43 -33.06 13.14
N ARG A 503 0.30 -33.58 11.91
CA ARG A 503 -0.73 -34.57 11.56
C ARG A 503 -0.58 -35.90 12.30
N GLN A 504 0.62 -36.21 12.78
CA GLN A 504 0.89 -37.37 13.64
C GLN A 504 0.68 -37.07 15.14
N GLY A 505 0.16 -35.87 15.48
CA GLY A 505 -0.06 -35.45 16.86
C GLY A 505 1.18 -34.94 17.58
N LEU A 506 2.28 -34.67 16.86
CA LEU A 506 3.55 -34.19 17.40
C LEU A 506 3.68 -32.68 17.22
N VAL A 507 4.51 -32.02 18.03
CA VAL A 507 4.89 -30.61 17.81
C VAL A 507 6.20 -30.59 17.07
N ALA A 508 6.33 -29.77 16.04
CA ALA A 508 7.54 -29.74 15.24
C ALA A 508 7.98 -28.31 14.91
N LEU A 509 9.30 -28.10 14.89
CA LEU A 509 9.97 -26.88 14.44
C LEU A 509 10.93 -27.25 13.33
N ALA A 510 10.91 -26.49 12.24
CA ALA A 510 11.86 -26.63 11.14
C ALA A 510 12.49 -25.28 10.80
N ALA A 511 13.78 -25.26 10.51
CA ALA A 511 14.49 -24.05 10.11
C ALA A 511 15.57 -24.37 9.07
N THR A 512 15.92 -23.41 8.23
CA THR A 512 17.03 -23.54 7.27
C THR A 512 17.75 -22.22 7.09
N ASN A 513 19.08 -22.26 6.87
CA ASN A 513 19.77 -21.10 6.31
C ASN A 513 19.74 -21.14 4.77
N THR A 514 20.03 -20.01 4.14
CA THR A 514 20.22 -19.90 2.68
C THR A 514 21.35 -18.95 2.36
N GLY A 515 21.79 -18.88 1.10
CA GLY A 515 22.81 -17.95 0.67
C GLY A 515 22.41 -16.47 0.87
N PRO A 516 23.39 -15.54 0.97
CA PRO A 516 23.14 -14.17 1.40
C PRO A 516 22.27 -13.37 0.45
N ILE A 517 21.16 -12.84 0.98
CA ILE A 517 20.31 -11.85 0.31
C ILE A 517 19.73 -10.81 1.29
N VAL A 518 19.85 -11.01 2.60
CA VAL A 518 19.33 -10.12 3.66
C VAL A 518 20.49 -9.44 4.40
N ALA A 519 20.39 -8.11 4.56
CA ALA A 519 21.37 -7.34 5.33
C ALA A 519 21.09 -7.40 6.84
N PRO A 520 22.13 -7.58 7.69
CA PRO A 520 22.02 -7.33 9.12
C PRO A 520 21.54 -5.91 9.41
N THR A 521 20.86 -5.68 10.54
CA THR A 521 20.47 -4.32 10.93
C THR A 521 21.68 -3.39 11.02
N GLY A 522 21.64 -2.29 10.27
CA GLY A 522 22.75 -1.31 10.18
C GLY A 522 23.78 -1.61 9.09
N SER A 523 23.62 -2.70 8.33
CA SER A 523 24.44 -3.01 7.15
C SER A 523 23.68 -2.67 5.86
N ALA A 524 24.41 -2.21 4.84
CA ALA A 524 23.92 -2.12 3.46
C ALA A 524 24.09 -3.43 2.69
N ARG A 525 25.00 -4.30 3.14
CA ARG A 525 25.39 -5.52 2.43
C ARG A 525 24.66 -6.76 2.97
N PRO A 526 24.32 -7.72 2.10
CA PRO A 526 23.69 -8.95 2.53
C PRO A 526 24.70 -9.84 3.24
N TYR A 527 24.24 -10.54 4.27
CA TYR A 527 25.03 -11.53 4.99
C TYR A 527 24.24 -12.82 5.23
N PHE A 528 22.96 -12.70 5.57
CA PHE A 528 22.09 -13.83 5.85
C PHE A 528 21.23 -14.17 4.63
N GLY A 529 20.77 -15.41 4.58
CA GLY A 529 19.62 -15.79 3.78
C GLY A 529 18.31 -15.19 4.29
N THR A 530 17.20 -15.59 3.67
CA THR A 530 15.85 -15.32 4.23
C THR A 530 15.57 -16.13 5.49
N ASN A 531 16.41 -17.13 5.79
CA ASN A 531 16.51 -17.88 7.03
C ASN A 531 15.16 -18.23 7.69
N PRO A 532 14.27 -18.98 7.00
CA PRO A 532 12.93 -19.23 7.50
C PRO A 532 12.89 -20.12 8.73
N LEU A 533 11.82 -19.95 9.52
CA LEU A 533 11.46 -20.75 10.68
C LEU A 533 9.98 -21.14 10.57
N ALA A 534 9.69 -22.42 10.80
CA ALA A 534 8.35 -22.97 10.84
C ALA A 534 8.06 -23.71 12.14
N LEU A 535 6.80 -23.68 12.58
CA LEU A 535 6.26 -24.41 13.72
C LEU A 535 4.93 -25.07 13.33
N GLY A 536 4.78 -26.36 13.61
CA GLY A 536 3.55 -27.14 13.49
C GLY A 536 3.03 -27.52 14.86
N MET A 537 1.76 -27.21 15.14
CA MET A 537 1.07 -27.53 16.38
C MET A 537 -0.26 -28.26 16.09
N PRO A 538 -0.49 -29.47 16.64
CA PRO A 538 -1.72 -30.20 16.44
C PRO A 538 -2.89 -29.51 17.17
N ALA A 539 -4.06 -29.48 16.54
CA ALA A 539 -5.28 -28.89 17.08
C ALA A 539 -6.45 -29.88 16.94
N ALA A 540 -7.33 -29.92 17.94
CA ALA A 540 -8.46 -30.83 17.93
C ALA A 540 -9.56 -30.35 16.96
N GLY A 541 -10.06 -31.25 16.11
CA GLY A 541 -11.22 -30.99 15.24
C GLY A 541 -10.97 -30.10 14.03
N GLU A 542 -9.72 -29.69 13.78
CA GLU A 542 -9.33 -28.90 12.60
C GLU A 542 -7.93 -29.29 12.09
N GLU A 543 -7.52 -28.73 10.95
CA GLU A 543 -6.15 -28.88 10.43
C GLU A 543 -5.11 -28.30 11.42
N PRO A 544 -3.89 -28.86 11.50
CA PRO A 544 -2.86 -28.33 12.39
C PRO A 544 -2.54 -26.85 12.14
N MET A 545 -2.20 -26.12 13.21
CA MET A 545 -1.66 -24.77 13.09
C MET A 545 -0.24 -24.86 12.56
N VAL A 546 0.00 -24.19 11.43
CA VAL A 546 1.34 -24.08 10.82
C VAL A 546 1.70 -22.62 10.71
N PHE A 547 2.72 -22.22 11.47
CA PHE A 547 3.40 -20.95 11.28
C PHE A 547 4.64 -21.21 10.42
N ASP A 548 4.79 -20.49 9.31
CA ASP A 548 5.92 -20.62 8.38
C ASP A 548 6.26 -19.24 7.83
N MET A 549 7.42 -18.71 8.20
CA MET A 549 7.85 -17.36 7.81
C MET A 549 9.35 -17.28 7.50
N ALA A 550 9.70 -16.43 6.54
CA ALA A 550 11.05 -15.90 6.42
C ALA A 550 11.34 -14.90 7.57
N THR A 551 12.59 -14.76 7.98
CA THR A 551 13.01 -13.75 8.97
C THR A 551 13.28 -12.37 8.34
N SER A 552 13.15 -12.25 7.02
CA SER A 552 13.17 -10.99 6.28
C SER A 552 11.80 -10.29 6.29
N ALA A 553 11.77 -8.99 6.02
CA ALA A 553 10.54 -8.21 5.90
C ALA A 553 9.63 -8.75 4.77
N VAL A 554 10.24 -9.37 3.76
CA VAL A 554 9.55 -9.98 2.63
C VAL A 554 10.36 -11.15 2.06
N ALA A 555 9.68 -12.10 1.42
CA ALA A 555 10.34 -13.16 0.65
C ALA A 555 10.94 -12.63 -0.67
N GLY A 556 12.10 -13.17 -1.08
CA GLY A 556 12.76 -12.80 -2.34
C GLY A 556 11.89 -12.96 -3.58
N GLY A 557 11.03 -14.00 -3.63
CA GLY A 557 10.10 -14.19 -4.74
C GLY A 557 9.11 -13.03 -4.96
N LYS A 558 8.83 -12.20 -3.95
CA LYS A 558 8.00 -10.99 -4.18
C LYS A 558 8.74 -9.92 -4.98
N PHE A 559 10.07 -9.86 -4.92
CA PHE A 559 10.87 -9.01 -5.80
C PHE A 559 10.86 -9.55 -7.24
N GLU A 560 10.96 -10.87 -7.44
CA GLU A 560 10.82 -11.49 -8.78
C GLU A 560 9.47 -11.13 -9.42
N ILE A 561 8.39 -11.23 -8.64
CA ILE A 561 7.05 -10.84 -9.09
C ILE A 561 6.98 -9.35 -9.42
N ALA A 562 7.53 -8.48 -8.56
CA ALA A 562 7.52 -7.04 -8.78
C ALA A 562 8.29 -6.64 -10.05
N LEU A 563 9.48 -7.23 -10.27
CA LEU A 563 10.27 -7.07 -11.49
C LEU A 563 9.49 -7.49 -12.74
N ARG A 564 8.91 -8.68 -12.71
CA ARG A 564 8.14 -9.22 -13.84
C ARG A 564 6.93 -8.35 -14.17
N LEU A 565 6.26 -7.83 -13.15
CA LEU A 565 5.07 -6.99 -13.32
C LEU A 565 5.39 -5.51 -13.57
N GLY A 566 6.67 -5.11 -13.58
CA GLY A 566 7.07 -3.71 -13.69
C GLY A 566 6.54 -2.83 -12.55
N LYS A 567 6.35 -3.40 -11.35
CA LYS A 567 5.76 -2.74 -10.18
C LYS A 567 6.84 -2.39 -9.16
N ALA A 568 6.68 -1.24 -8.51
CA ALA A 568 7.47 -0.89 -7.34
C ALA A 568 7.21 -1.85 -6.16
N VAL A 569 8.20 -2.04 -5.30
CA VAL A 569 8.07 -2.72 -4.00
C VAL A 569 7.89 -1.70 -2.87
N PRO A 570 7.20 -2.03 -1.76
CA PRO A 570 7.08 -1.15 -0.61
C PRO A 570 8.45 -0.77 0.01
N LEU A 571 8.55 0.46 0.51
CA LEU A 571 9.70 0.87 1.34
C LEU A 571 9.84 -0.02 2.56
N GLY A 572 11.09 -0.30 2.93
CA GLY A 572 11.42 -1.20 4.03
C GLY A 572 11.51 -2.68 3.61
N TRP A 573 11.34 -3.00 2.32
CA TRP A 573 11.62 -4.34 1.81
C TRP A 573 13.09 -4.55 1.43
N GLY A 574 13.75 -3.52 0.91
CA GLY A 574 15.16 -3.62 0.50
C GLY A 574 15.90 -2.29 0.43
N LEU A 575 17.21 -2.41 0.23
CA LEU A 575 18.19 -1.35 0.11
C LEU A 575 18.92 -1.45 -1.23
N THR A 576 19.31 -0.32 -1.81
CA THR A 576 20.25 -0.24 -2.93
C THR A 576 21.66 -0.74 -2.50
N PRO A 577 22.60 -0.96 -3.44
CA PRO A 577 23.98 -1.32 -3.09
C PRO A 577 24.67 -0.33 -2.13
N GLU A 578 24.27 0.94 -2.18
CA GLU A 578 24.77 2.04 -1.34
C GLU A 578 24.12 2.06 0.06
N GLY A 579 23.12 1.22 0.30
CA GLY A 579 22.41 1.13 1.58
C GLY A 579 21.22 2.07 1.72
N LEU A 580 20.71 2.62 0.61
CA LEU A 580 19.55 3.52 0.62
C LEU A 580 18.24 2.73 0.51
N PRO A 581 17.19 3.01 1.30
CA PRO A 581 15.88 2.44 1.10
C PRO A 581 15.35 2.72 -0.32
N THR A 582 14.78 1.70 -0.96
CA THR A 582 14.29 1.83 -2.34
C THR A 582 12.97 1.11 -2.54
N THR A 583 12.17 1.64 -3.46
CA THR A 583 10.98 0.98 -4.00
C THR A 583 11.23 0.33 -5.36
N ASP A 584 12.40 0.53 -5.96
CA ASP A 584 12.78 -0.12 -7.20
C ASP A 584 13.25 -1.55 -6.91
N PRO A 585 12.49 -2.59 -7.32
CA PRO A 585 12.93 -3.96 -7.12
C PRO A 585 14.20 -4.29 -7.92
N ALA A 586 14.50 -3.58 -9.02
CA ALA A 586 15.69 -3.79 -9.84
C ALA A 586 16.98 -3.25 -9.22
N ALA A 587 16.89 -2.34 -8.25
CA ALA A 587 18.01 -1.88 -7.45
C ALA A 587 18.40 -2.88 -6.34
N VAL A 588 17.50 -3.81 -6.01
CA VAL A 588 17.72 -4.81 -4.94
C VAL A 588 17.99 -6.19 -5.55
N TYR A 589 17.17 -6.61 -6.51
CA TYR A 589 17.10 -7.97 -7.02
C TYR A 589 17.33 -8.00 -8.56
N PRO A 590 17.98 -9.03 -9.12
CA PRO A 590 18.71 -10.06 -8.41
C PRO A 590 20.14 -9.61 -8.02
N GLY A 591 20.50 -9.74 -6.73
CA GLY A 591 21.88 -9.68 -6.26
C GLY A 591 22.59 -8.31 -6.36
N LYS A 592 21.86 -7.21 -6.51
CA LYS A 592 22.44 -5.86 -6.56
C LYS A 592 22.49 -5.22 -5.18
N GLY A 593 21.35 -5.18 -4.50
CA GLY A 593 21.20 -4.63 -3.17
C GLY A 593 20.94 -5.71 -2.13
N SER A 594 20.21 -5.35 -1.08
CA SER A 594 19.90 -6.25 0.03
C SER A 594 18.43 -6.20 0.42
N LEU A 595 17.85 -7.34 0.77
CA LEU A 595 16.59 -7.38 1.51
C LEU A 595 16.82 -6.93 2.95
N LEU A 596 15.77 -6.43 3.60
CA LEU A 596 15.79 -6.04 5.00
C LEU A 596 15.22 -7.13 5.92
N PRO A 597 15.66 -7.22 7.19
CA PRO A 597 15.09 -8.10 8.19
C PRO A 597 13.63 -7.74 8.51
N LEU A 598 12.86 -8.67 9.10
CA LEU A 598 11.54 -8.37 9.66
C LEU A 598 11.65 -7.20 10.67
N GLY A 599 10.79 -6.21 10.51
CA GLY A 599 10.93 -4.92 11.20
C GLY A 599 11.75 -3.89 10.41
N SER A 600 12.15 -4.18 9.17
CA SER A 600 12.72 -3.28 8.17
C SER A 600 13.94 -2.47 8.65
N ASP A 601 13.71 -1.31 9.27
CA ASP A 601 14.72 -0.36 9.74
C ASP A 601 14.75 -0.27 11.29
N ARG A 602 15.62 0.60 11.82
CA ARG A 602 15.78 0.76 13.27
C ARG A 602 14.48 1.13 13.97
N GLU A 603 13.68 2.03 13.39
CA GLU A 603 12.46 2.57 14.01
C GLU A 603 11.33 1.52 14.01
N ARG A 604 11.31 0.66 12.98
CA ARG A 604 10.36 -0.44 12.83
C ARG A 604 10.82 -1.76 13.48
N SER A 605 11.87 -1.72 14.30
CA SER A 605 12.42 -2.86 15.06
C SER A 605 13.14 -3.94 14.24
N SER A 606 13.86 -3.57 13.18
CA SER A 606 14.71 -4.45 12.34
C SER A 606 15.58 -5.43 13.13
N HIS A 607 16.10 -5.00 14.27
CA HIS A 607 16.95 -5.82 15.15
C HIS A 607 16.27 -7.12 15.61
N LYS A 608 14.93 -7.18 15.62
CA LYS A 608 14.17 -8.39 15.95
C LYS A 608 14.25 -9.42 14.82
N GLY A 609 13.96 -9.02 13.58
CA GLY A 609 14.11 -9.89 12.42
C GLY A 609 15.55 -10.32 12.20
N TYR A 610 16.51 -9.41 12.40
CA TYR A 610 17.93 -9.73 12.36
C TYR A 610 18.30 -10.76 13.44
N GLY A 611 17.85 -10.55 14.69
CA GLY A 611 18.05 -11.51 15.77
C GLY A 611 17.50 -12.90 15.43
N LEU A 612 16.31 -12.99 14.84
CA LEU A 612 15.74 -14.26 14.38
C LEU A 612 16.58 -14.90 13.28
N ALA A 613 17.02 -14.14 12.27
CA ALA A 613 17.87 -14.64 11.20
C ALA A 613 19.20 -15.22 11.73
N LEU A 614 19.81 -14.53 12.71
CA LEU A 614 21.03 -14.98 13.37
C LEU A 614 20.80 -16.25 14.19
N LEU A 615 19.68 -16.35 14.91
CA LEU A 615 19.33 -17.58 15.64
C LEU A 615 19.18 -18.77 14.70
N VAL A 616 18.50 -18.59 13.56
CA VAL A 616 18.39 -19.64 12.54
C VAL A 616 19.77 -20.06 12.04
N GLU A 617 20.64 -19.11 11.70
CA GLU A 617 22.01 -19.39 11.22
C GLU A 617 22.85 -20.18 12.25
N LEU A 618 22.77 -19.79 13.52
CA LEU A 618 23.47 -20.48 14.62
C LEU A 618 22.93 -21.90 14.81
N LEU A 619 21.61 -22.04 14.84
CA LEU A 619 20.94 -23.30 15.13
C LEU A 619 21.01 -24.30 13.97
N THR A 620 21.15 -23.83 12.73
CA THR A 620 21.28 -24.71 11.55
C THR A 620 22.74 -24.98 11.22
N ALA A 621 23.49 -23.96 10.78
CA ALA A 621 24.82 -24.15 10.22
C ALA A 621 25.91 -24.31 11.28
N VAL A 622 25.96 -23.42 12.28
CA VAL A 622 27.05 -23.45 13.27
C VAL A 622 27.00 -24.72 14.10
N LEU A 623 25.81 -25.12 14.58
CA LEU A 623 25.64 -26.38 15.32
C LEU A 623 25.88 -27.63 14.46
N ALA A 624 25.61 -27.58 13.16
CA ALA A 624 25.92 -28.69 12.25
C ALA A 624 27.41 -28.74 11.82
N GLY A 625 28.20 -27.72 12.15
CA GLY A 625 29.57 -27.57 11.67
C GLY A 625 29.66 -27.35 10.17
N ALA A 626 28.73 -26.56 9.61
CA ALA A 626 28.54 -26.35 8.18
C ALA A 626 28.82 -24.89 7.77
N PRO A 627 28.92 -24.59 6.46
CA PRO A 627 29.04 -23.21 5.97
C PRO A 627 27.87 -22.33 6.40
N PHE A 628 28.17 -21.06 6.68
CA PHE A 628 27.19 -20.04 7.07
C PHE A 628 27.41 -18.74 6.29
N GLY A 629 26.37 -17.92 6.22
CA GLY A 629 26.41 -16.61 5.55
C GLY A 629 26.99 -16.70 4.13
N PRO A 630 28.05 -15.93 3.78
CA PRO A 630 28.67 -15.97 2.45
C PRO A 630 29.25 -17.32 1.99
N GLY A 631 29.42 -18.29 2.90
CA GLY A 631 29.83 -19.64 2.55
C GLY A 631 28.71 -20.51 1.94
N VAL A 632 27.46 -20.05 1.99
CA VAL A 632 26.28 -20.80 1.53
C VAL A 632 25.87 -20.35 0.13
N GLY A 633 25.61 -21.30 -0.76
CA GLY A 633 25.13 -21.05 -2.12
C GLY A 633 23.63 -20.76 -2.21
N ASN A 634 23.17 -20.37 -3.41
CA ASN A 634 21.78 -20.03 -3.70
C ASN A 634 21.26 -20.83 -4.91
N LEU A 635 20.00 -21.24 -4.87
CA LEU A 635 19.31 -21.97 -5.96
C LEU A 635 19.11 -21.11 -7.23
N THR A 636 18.91 -19.80 -7.09
CA THR A 636 18.40 -18.93 -8.17
C THR A 636 19.40 -17.90 -8.70
N PHE A 637 20.51 -17.65 -8.00
CA PHE A 637 21.36 -16.47 -8.25
C PHE A 637 22.73 -16.77 -8.87
N ARG A 638 23.13 -18.05 -8.95
CA ARG A 638 24.44 -18.43 -9.47
C ARG A 638 24.35 -19.74 -10.23
N SER A 639 24.78 -19.71 -11.49
CA SER A 639 25.05 -20.89 -12.31
C SER A 639 26.38 -21.58 -11.93
N ASP A 640 26.88 -21.34 -10.71
CA ASP A 640 28.14 -21.92 -10.23
C ASP A 640 27.91 -23.42 -10.03
N PRO A 641 28.74 -24.32 -10.60
CA PRO A 641 28.61 -25.77 -10.43
C PRO A 641 28.90 -26.25 -8.98
N LYS A 642 28.95 -25.34 -8.00
CA LYS A 642 29.20 -25.68 -6.60
C LYS A 642 27.91 -26.04 -5.87
N PRO A 643 27.95 -27.06 -4.99
CA PRO A 643 26.83 -27.35 -4.11
C PRO A 643 26.41 -26.15 -3.25
N PRO A 644 25.12 -25.95 -3.00
CA PRO A 644 24.65 -24.88 -2.12
C PRO A 644 25.12 -24.98 -0.67
N GLU A 645 25.36 -26.21 -0.19
CA GLU A 645 25.77 -26.49 1.20
C GLU A 645 24.84 -25.87 2.26
N THR A 646 23.54 -25.83 2.00
CA THR A 646 22.57 -25.34 2.99
C THR A 646 22.45 -26.31 4.16
N SER A 647 22.09 -25.77 5.32
CA SER A 647 21.91 -26.50 6.57
C SER A 647 20.51 -26.32 7.11
N HIS A 648 19.99 -27.37 7.74
CA HIS A 648 18.64 -27.41 8.26
C HIS A 648 18.61 -27.84 9.73
N LEU A 649 17.50 -27.58 10.39
CA LEU A 649 17.18 -28.07 11.72
C LEU A 649 15.75 -28.59 11.69
N VAL A 650 15.55 -29.80 12.22
CA VAL A 650 14.23 -30.35 12.53
C VAL A 650 14.21 -30.73 14.01
N VAL A 651 13.27 -30.16 14.76
CA VAL A 651 13.02 -30.50 16.16
C VAL A 651 11.60 -31.02 16.28
N VAL A 652 11.42 -32.19 16.87
CA VAL A 652 10.10 -32.77 17.11
C VAL A 652 9.95 -33.03 18.61
N LEU A 653 8.82 -32.67 19.17
CA LEU A 653 8.45 -32.90 20.56
C LEU A 653 7.17 -33.75 20.62
N ASP A 654 7.18 -34.76 21.48
CA ASP A 654 6.01 -35.60 21.74
C ASP A 654 5.19 -35.02 22.90
N PRO A 655 3.99 -34.45 22.64
CA PRO A 655 3.15 -33.84 23.67
C PRO A 655 2.76 -34.81 24.78
N ALA A 656 2.75 -36.12 24.51
CA ALA A 656 2.45 -37.14 25.51
C ALA A 656 3.46 -37.15 26.67
N ARG A 657 4.63 -36.54 26.49
CA ARG A 657 5.63 -36.39 27.56
C ARG A 657 5.39 -35.20 28.48
N LEU A 658 4.52 -34.26 28.09
CA LEU A 658 4.17 -33.08 28.89
C LEU A 658 2.80 -33.21 29.57
N GLY A 659 1.91 -34.04 29.03
CA GLY A 659 0.58 -34.25 29.58
C GLY A 659 -0.31 -35.06 28.64
N ASP A 660 -1.62 -34.98 28.84
CA ASP A 660 -2.61 -35.61 27.96
C ASP A 660 -2.64 -34.92 26.58
N PRO A 661 -2.25 -35.61 25.49
CA PRO A 661 -2.24 -35.03 24.15
C PRO A 661 -3.61 -34.53 23.69
N ALA A 662 -4.70 -35.22 24.06
CA ALA A 662 -6.04 -34.83 23.64
C ALA A 662 -6.45 -33.50 24.27
N ARG A 663 -6.13 -33.33 25.56
CA ARG A 663 -6.31 -32.06 26.26
C ARG A 663 -5.45 -30.95 25.65
N LEU A 664 -4.18 -31.21 25.34
CA LEU A 664 -3.29 -30.21 24.73
C LEU A 664 -3.80 -29.73 23.35
N GLN A 665 -4.28 -30.66 22.53
CA GLN A 665 -4.88 -30.35 21.23
C GLN A 665 -6.19 -29.56 21.37
N ALA A 666 -7.02 -29.89 22.37
CA ALA A 666 -8.23 -29.15 22.68
C ALA A 666 -7.94 -27.72 23.16
N GLU A 667 -6.93 -27.53 24.01
CA GLU A 667 -6.48 -26.20 24.47
C GLU A 667 -5.90 -25.38 23.32
N THR A 668 -5.18 -26.01 22.39
CA THR A 668 -4.73 -25.35 21.16
C THR A 668 -5.92 -24.89 20.32
N ALA A 669 -6.90 -25.76 20.06
CA ALA A 669 -8.11 -25.39 19.32
C ALA A 669 -8.87 -24.24 20.03
N ARG A 670 -8.97 -24.27 21.37
CA ARG A 670 -9.59 -23.20 22.15
C ARG A 670 -8.88 -21.87 21.96
N LEU A 671 -7.55 -21.83 22.13
CA LEU A 671 -6.74 -20.63 21.94
C LEU A 671 -6.89 -20.05 20.52
N LEU A 672 -6.81 -20.91 19.50
CA LEU A 672 -6.96 -20.48 18.11
C LEU A 672 -8.37 -19.94 17.82
N GLY A 673 -9.40 -20.59 18.39
CA GLY A 673 -10.79 -20.14 18.31
C GLY A 673 -11.01 -18.77 18.96
N GLU A 674 -10.48 -18.58 20.18
CA GLU A 674 -10.56 -17.30 20.91
C GLU A 674 -9.91 -16.15 20.13
N LEU A 675 -8.77 -16.38 19.47
CA LEU A 675 -8.11 -15.37 18.65
C LEU A 675 -8.95 -14.97 17.42
N ARG A 676 -9.58 -15.94 16.75
CA ARG A 676 -10.33 -15.72 15.49
C ARG A 676 -11.63 -14.94 15.69
N VAL A 677 -12.17 -14.92 16.91
CA VAL A 677 -13.42 -14.19 17.24
C VAL A 677 -13.16 -12.78 17.78
N LEU A 678 -11.89 -12.39 17.96
CA LEU A 678 -11.57 -11.01 18.32
C LEU A 678 -12.02 -10.04 17.23
N ALA A 679 -12.44 -8.84 17.63
CA ALA A 679 -12.84 -7.79 16.71
C ALA A 679 -11.68 -7.47 15.75
N PRO A 680 -11.86 -7.63 14.43
CA PRO A 680 -10.82 -7.28 13.47
C PRO A 680 -10.66 -5.75 13.38
N VAL A 681 -9.45 -5.29 13.05
CA VAL A 681 -9.19 -3.86 12.79
C VAL A 681 -9.91 -3.39 11.53
N ASP A 682 -10.00 -4.25 10.53
CA ASP A 682 -10.82 -4.08 9.33
C ASP A 682 -11.97 -5.10 9.38
N PRO A 683 -13.25 -4.68 9.50
CA PRO A 683 -14.40 -5.59 9.51
C PRO A 683 -14.48 -6.53 8.30
N GLY A 684 -13.91 -6.15 7.15
CA GLY A 684 -13.84 -6.98 5.94
C GLY A 684 -12.72 -8.02 5.95
N VAL A 685 -11.76 -7.93 6.88
CA VAL A 685 -10.61 -8.83 6.98
C VAL A 685 -10.58 -9.49 8.37
N PRO A 686 -11.13 -10.71 8.53
CA PRO A 686 -11.20 -11.36 9.83
C PRO A 686 -9.82 -11.69 10.39
N VAL A 687 -9.70 -11.74 11.72
CA VAL A 687 -8.48 -12.23 12.39
C VAL A 687 -8.25 -13.69 12.00
N ARG A 688 -7.05 -13.99 11.53
CA ARG A 688 -6.64 -15.35 11.11
C ARG A 688 -5.51 -15.86 11.98
N THR A 689 -5.54 -17.15 12.26
CA THR A 689 -4.40 -17.84 12.88
C THR A 689 -3.49 -18.42 11.81
N PRO A 690 -2.20 -18.65 12.11
CA PRO A 690 -1.29 -19.32 11.18
C PRO A 690 -1.87 -20.65 10.65
N GLY A 691 -1.64 -20.95 9.38
CA GLY A 691 -2.14 -22.16 8.71
C GLY A 691 -3.59 -22.09 8.21
N GLN A 692 -4.45 -21.20 8.73
CA GLN A 692 -5.88 -21.17 8.37
C GLN A 692 -6.12 -20.84 6.89
N ARG A 693 -5.39 -19.85 6.34
CA ARG A 693 -5.44 -19.52 4.90
C ARG A 693 -5.00 -20.72 4.05
N SER A 694 -3.88 -21.34 4.41
CA SER A 694 -3.33 -22.47 3.66
C SER A 694 -4.22 -23.70 3.73
N ALA A 695 -4.90 -23.97 4.85
CA ALA A 695 -5.86 -25.06 4.95
C ALA A 695 -7.05 -24.87 3.97
N ALA A 696 -7.60 -23.66 3.90
CA ALA A 696 -8.66 -23.32 2.94
C ALA A 696 -8.17 -23.47 1.48
N GLU A 697 -6.95 -22.99 1.20
CA GLU A 697 -6.35 -23.12 -0.13
C GLU A 697 -6.13 -24.58 -0.53
N ARG A 698 -5.66 -25.43 0.41
CA ARG A 698 -5.46 -26.87 0.16
C ARG A 698 -6.78 -27.53 -0.19
N ALA A 699 -7.85 -27.25 0.54
CA ALA A 699 -9.18 -27.78 0.25
C ALA A 699 -9.66 -27.35 -1.15
N ALA A 700 -9.53 -26.06 -1.48
CA ALA A 700 -9.94 -25.53 -2.79
C ALA A 700 -9.10 -26.10 -3.95
N ARG A 701 -7.77 -26.10 -3.84
CA ARG A 701 -6.88 -26.57 -4.91
C ARG A 701 -6.94 -28.09 -5.11
N ARG A 702 -7.25 -28.87 -4.06
CA ARG A 702 -7.54 -30.31 -4.22
C ARG A 702 -8.82 -30.54 -5.02
N ALA A 703 -9.87 -29.75 -4.79
CA ALA A 703 -11.14 -29.90 -5.48
C ALA A 703 -11.13 -29.33 -6.92
N HIS A 704 -10.40 -28.24 -7.15
CA HIS A 704 -10.47 -27.47 -8.40
C HIS A 704 -9.18 -27.52 -9.25
N GLY A 705 -8.12 -28.17 -8.76
CA GLY A 705 -6.80 -28.18 -9.38
C GLY A 705 -5.93 -26.97 -8.98
N VAL A 706 -4.61 -27.17 -9.06
CA VAL A 706 -3.58 -26.16 -8.80
C VAL A 706 -3.57 -25.15 -9.95
N PRO A 707 -3.76 -23.85 -9.67
CA PRO A 707 -3.65 -22.82 -10.69
C PRO A 707 -2.19 -22.59 -11.10
N LEU A 708 -1.93 -22.49 -12.41
CA LEU A 708 -0.63 -22.13 -12.96
C LEU A 708 -0.77 -20.88 -13.82
N ASP A 709 0.08 -19.88 -13.61
CA ASP A 709 0.18 -18.75 -14.53
C ASP A 709 0.80 -19.18 -15.87
N THR A 710 0.57 -18.39 -16.92
CA THR A 710 0.96 -18.71 -18.30
C THR A 710 2.46 -18.98 -18.45
N GLU A 711 3.32 -18.25 -17.72
CA GLU A 711 4.77 -18.41 -17.77
C GLU A 711 5.19 -19.72 -17.10
N THR A 712 4.69 -19.99 -15.89
CA THR A 712 4.95 -21.25 -15.18
C THR A 712 4.48 -22.45 -16.01
N ALA A 713 3.26 -22.40 -16.56
CA ALA A 713 2.72 -23.48 -17.39
C ALA A 713 3.57 -23.71 -18.66
N GLY A 714 4.05 -22.64 -19.31
CA GLY A 714 4.97 -22.72 -20.44
C GLY A 714 6.29 -23.40 -20.08
N ALA A 715 6.95 -22.92 -19.02
CA ALA A 715 8.24 -23.46 -18.56
C ALA A 715 8.16 -24.95 -18.19
N LEU A 716 7.05 -25.39 -17.58
CA LEU A 716 6.82 -26.80 -17.26
C LEU A 716 6.60 -27.67 -18.50
N ARG A 717 5.87 -27.19 -19.52
CA ARG A 717 5.70 -27.90 -20.80
C ARG A 717 7.02 -28.04 -21.56
N GLU A 718 7.82 -26.97 -21.60
CA GLU A 718 9.15 -26.98 -22.21
C GLU A 718 10.08 -27.96 -21.49
N LEU A 719 10.11 -27.90 -20.15
CA LEU A 719 10.86 -28.86 -19.33
C LEU A 719 10.43 -30.29 -19.62
N GLY A 720 9.12 -30.56 -19.59
CA GLY A 720 8.55 -31.88 -19.84
C GLY A 720 8.92 -32.42 -21.23
N THR A 721 8.85 -31.57 -22.26
CA THR A 721 9.28 -31.93 -23.62
C THR A 721 10.76 -32.27 -23.66
N ARG A 722 11.60 -31.43 -23.04
CA ARG A 722 13.07 -31.60 -23.01
C ARG A 722 13.50 -32.91 -22.35
N VAL A 723 12.79 -33.36 -21.31
CA VAL A 723 13.13 -34.59 -20.57
C VAL A 723 12.30 -35.81 -20.99
N GLY A 724 11.48 -35.70 -22.05
CA GLY A 724 10.65 -36.80 -22.55
C GLY A 724 9.48 -37.19 -21.63
N ARG A 725 9.01 -36.25 -20.80
CA ARG A 725 7.85 -36.37 -19.89
C ARG A 725 6.89 -35.20 -20.14
N PRO A 726 6.13 -35.16 -21.24
CA PRO A 726 5.23 -34.05 -21.51
C PRO A 726 4.16 -33.90 -20.41
N LEU A 727 3.87 -32.66 -20.01
CA LEU A 727 2.79 -32.34 -19.08
C LEU A 727 1.49 -32.12 -19.87
N ASP A 728 0.55 -33.06 -19.74
CA ASP A 728 -0.79 -32.91 -20.30
C ASP A 728 -1.60 -31.93 -19.45
N VAL A 729 -1.76 -30.71 -19.95
CA VAL A 729 -2.54 -29.66 -19.30
C VAL A 729 -3.84 -29.50 -20.08
N PRO A 730 -5.01 -29.86 -19.53
CA PRO A 730 -6.27 -29.59 -20.21
C PRO A 730 -6.43 -28.08 -20.38
N ALA A 731 -6.58 -27.62 -21.62
CA ALA A 731 -7.04 -26.27 -21.90
C ALA A 731 -8.50 -26.17 -21.42
N ARG A 732 -8.83 -25.13 -20.66
CA ARG A 732 -10.23 -24.77 -20.38
C ARG A 732 -10.69 -23.72 -21.38
#